data_AF-A0A7K9SSF3-F1
#
_entry.id   AF-A0A7K9SSF3-F1
#
_cell.length_a   1.000
_cell.length_b   1.000
_cell.length_c   1.000
_cell.angle_alpha   90.00
_cell.angle_beta   90.00
_cell.angle_gamma   90.00
#
_symmetry.space_group_name_H-M   'P 1'
#
loop_
_entity.id
_entity.type
_entity.pdbx_description
1 polymer ?
#
loop_
_entity_poly.entity_id
_entity_poly.type
_entity_poly.pdbx_seq_one_letter_code
_entity_poly.pdbx_strand_id
1 'polypeptide(L)'
;KTLKSDVSDTLVRVEYNGAILGDSPKTNILPNGTANYNFMTSFEYSPNGPISLDDIAQKPVLLTVIEVLQKDKKQKTVPLGQAVVDLLPLLQGQCSFKVLAPLYAVSTSPVESLHLEAKGGLEVTVCTKEPLLSAAQLSNGNLLSVTLEAAYSVPEAFTPTEPLQNYMACLQVPAAGEKEFPLLFKNGILKLAGEKEPLPRPKKWPFANIMAPGALSIPNSFIVGSPYEDEDGELNKQEDREFRIQAESTKRIVWDMEGRCYLDPAAAAVLQQRIAECRYWPVEVCRMAVASPSKGKTSKSDKGDEDKQISFHGVAYVNMVPLLCPGVKQIRGAFRVFSYQDSEVFEKTKYQHSVFRDLRTQLSLTKEGSWTPGIGTPKAAPSKAQKEDKEKITKDKDSNQKTSNAAKIQLSGATVEAENVTSLSLDGQQYVEAGTFLVLEIKLAKALVPKRSQEDLTRRVKEMIRSRPPLPVRTEGAKKAVENYHNHITSIAVAILSEYHELFGKQLPEQGAIKHPTLEEQKRQLNFELNSSGKYFAFKEQLKYAVVKIVREKYLKTTAFETQEELQEFLSELYVYLVDQMHVALNQFLSEEAASPAPASRTTEEQLGLFVHEAEVNKDYKLASLYHQQRVARDQCNIQYWLDYGAFCLLTEETTKAQQCFQKALSLDPHHIQSLMLCGIVAVMLQNYEEAETFFENACCLEPSSIVAWTLSGLFYELQNNNTRAEMAFREAKKLLQAQKSIPEAAEGEARGKHISAECVRSASPDTEECMPGKTGTNWEVSWHQQGGGLRVVWEMVTSVRRREERCLKNKSLPLGLTETCFLAAPSPGSRLSQPPCTIFMKAVEFLLKVNAVQFVQKALAHELLSLQGGPSCAYYLALAQTCLLKEDLSKCEECLCEAVKIDFVNPNIWAQKGHLCYLKGDLGKAKECYERTISFVEDAADIHFVYLRLGSIYLEEKEYVQAKQTYLLACKHSATCLTWLGVGIACYRLKEIVEAEDALSEANALNNTNAEVWGYLTLICLQGGRELEAEQCYKYTVKLGLKNDALLQEIRTAQHRLGFGDPS
;
A
#
# COMPACT_ATOMS: atom_id res chain seq x y z
N LYS A 1 42.46 -47.75 13.37
CA LYS A 1 43.64 -48.60 13.05
C LYS A 1 43.57 -49.86 13.91
N THR A 2 43.66 -51.05 13.30
CA THR A 2 43.97 -52.36 13.91
C THR A 2 43.68 -52.55 15.41
N LEU A 3 42.54 -53.17 15.72
CA LEU A 3 42.31 -53.86 17.00
C LEU A 3 42.17 -55.35 16.73
N LYS A 4 42.82 -56.16 17.59
CA LYS A 4 42.48 -57.58 17.71
C LYS A 4 41.04 -57.69 18.23
N SER A 5 40.42 -58.83 17.96
CA SER A 5 39.11 -59.24 18.47
C SER A 5 38.80 -58.77 19.90
N ASP A 6 37.87 -57.84 20.03
CA ASP A 6 36.87 -57.82 21.08
C ASP A 6 35.53 -57.56 20.39
N VAL A 7 34.68 -58.59 20.37
CA VAL A 7 33.31 -58.45 19.88
C VAL A 7 32.52 -57.83 21.04
N SER A 8 32.33 -56.52 21.00
CA SER A 8 31.54 -55.85 22.03
C SER A 8 30.05 -55.93 21.73
N ASP A 9 29.32 -56.55 22.65
CA ASP A 9 27.86 -56.53 22.69
C ASP A 9 27.39 -55.07 22.84
N THR A 10 26.55 -54.58 21.94
CA THR A 10 25.86 -53.29 22.12
C THR A 10 24.36 -53.48 22.32
N LEU A 11 23.75 -52.55 23.05
CA LEU A 11 22.30 -52.41 23.17
C LEU A 11 21.88 -50.95 23.01
N VAL A 12 20.63 -50.71 22.67
CA VAL A 12 20.01 -49.38 22.62
C VAL A 12 19.01 -49.27 23.75
N ARG A 13 19.20 -48.29 24.63
CA ARG A 13 18.22 -47.87 25.63
C ARG A 13 17.38 -46.73 25.07
N VAL A 14 16.06 -46.85 25.23
CA VAL A 14 15.10 -45.82 24.83
C VAL A 14 14.53 -45.15 26.07
N GLU A 15 14.62 -43.82 26.14
CA GLU A 15 14.14 -43.00 27.26
C GLU A 15 13.24 -41.87 26.76
N TYR A 16 12.18 -41.57 27.51
CA TYR A 16 11.29 -40.45 27.24
C TYR A 16 10.79 -39.84 28.55
N ASN A 17 10.81 -38.50 28.65
CA ASN A 17 10.38 -37.75 29.85
C ASN A 17 11.01 -38.24 31.18
N GLY A 18 12.27 -38.71 31.13
CA GLY A 18 13.00 -39.26 32.28
C GLY A 18 12.65 -40.71 32.67
N ALA A 19 11.71 -41.36 31.96
CA ALA A 19 11.39 -42.77 32.13
C ALA A 19 12.09 -43.64 31.06
N ILE A 20 12.63 -44.79 31.49
CA ILE A 20 13.18 -45.80 30.57
C ILE A 20 12.01 -46.58 29.96
N LEU A 21 11.85 -46.49 28.64
CA LEU A 21 10.83 -47.21 27.87
C LEU A 21 11.25 -48.64 27.53
N GLY A 22 12.56 -48.94 27.55
CA GLY A 22 13.10 -50.29 27.43
C GLY A 22 14.49 -50.34 26.84
N ASP A 23 15.12 -51.52 26.96
CA ASP A 23 16.45 -51.84 26.42
C ASP A 23 16.31 -52.88 25.30
N SER A 24 17.04 -52.69 24.20
CA SER A 24 17.10 -53.66 23.11
C SER A 24 17.81 -54.96 23.53
N PRO A 25 17.58 -56.09 22.82
CA PRO A 25 18.49 -57.23 22.93
C PRO A 25 19.93 -56.82 22.58
N LYS A 26 20.89 -57.49 23.22
CA LYS A 26 22.32 -57.33 22.93
C LYS A 26 22.61 -57.85 21.53
N THR A 27 23.29 -57.04 20.73
CA THR A 27 23.59 -57.32 19.33
C THR A 27 25.07 -57.10 19.06
N ASN A 28 25.68 -58.03 18.32
CA ASN A 28 27.06 -57.90 17.84
C ASN A 28 27.13 -56.91 16.68
N ILE A 29 28.10 -56.00 16.70
CA ILE A 29 28.42 -55.13 15.56
C ILE A 29 29.02 -55.98 14.44
N LEU A 30 28.48 -55.86 13.22
CA LEU A 30 28.99 -56.55 12.04
C LEU A 30 30.34 -55.96 11.56
N PRO A 31 31.16 -56.70 10.79
CA PRO A 31 32.47 -56.22 10.33
C PRO A 31 32.44 -54.95 9.46
N ASN A 32 31.29 -54.58 8.92
CA ASN A 32 31.03 -53.35 8.17
C ASN A 32 30.64 -52.15 9.07
N GLY A 33 30.61 -52.32 10.39
CA GLY A 33 30.23 -51.29 11.36
C GLY A 33 28.73 -51.14 11.60
N THR A 34 27.86 -51.97 11.01
CA THR A 34 26.41 -51.89 11.22
C THR A 34 25.92 -52.87 12.29
N ALA A 35 24.85 -52.51 13.00
CA ALA A 35 24.15 -53.39 13.94
C ALA A 35 22.64 -53.22 13.73
N ASN A 36 21.89 -54.32 13.73
CA ASN A 36 20.42 -54.29 13.66
C ASN A 36 19.83 -54.78 15.00
N TYR A 37 19.25 -53.86 15.75
CA TYR A 37 18.68 -54.14 17.06
C TYR A 37 17.25 -54.69 17.03
N ASN A 38 16.52 -54.53 15.90
CA ASN A 38 15.11 -54.97 15.72
C ASN A 38 14.21 -54.73 16.95
N PHE A 39 14.36 -53.57 17.60
CA PHE A 39 13.69 -53.25 18.87
C PHE A 39 12.47 -52.37 18.66
N MET A 40 11.41 -52.63 19.43
CA MET A 40 10.17 -51.85 19.44
C MET A 40 9.77 -51.60 20.89
N THR A 41 9.40 -50.35 21.20
CA THR A 41 8.78 -49.95 22.46
C THR A 41 7.71 -48.90 22.19
N SER A 42 6.82 -48.67 23.15
CA SER A 42 5.68 -47.77 23.05
C SER A 42 5.36 -47.16 24.41
N PHE A 43 4.90 -45.91 24.42
CA PHE A 43 4.30 -45.26 25.58
C PHE A 43 2.87 -44.81 25.24
N GLU A 44 2.03 -44.67 26.25
CA GLU A 44 0.64 -44.22 26.08
C GLU A 44 0.55 -42.70 26.24
N TYR A 45 -0.04 -42.04 25.23
CA TYR A 45 -0.51 -40.67 25.33
C TYR A 45 -1.96 -40.67 25.82
N SER A 46 -2.29 -39.78 26.76
CA SER A 46 -3.68 -39.46 27.07
C SER A 46 -3.81 -38.00 27.55
N PRO A 47 -4.89 -37.28 27.23
CA PRO A 47 -5.03 -35.85 27.56
C PRO A 47 -4.92 -35.52 29.06
N ASN A 48 -5.30 -36.47 29.92
CA ASN A 48 -5.24 -36.37 31.39
C ASN A 48 -4.12 -37.24 31.99
N GLY A 49 -3.21 -37.76 31.17
CA GLY A 49 -2.14 -38.67 31.57
C GLY A 49 -0.84 -37.98 31.97
N PRO A 50 0.21 -38.77 32.25
CA PRO A 50 1.55 -38.25 32.59
C PRO A 50 2.34 -37.73 31.39
N ILE A 51 1.79 -37.85 30.17
CA ILE A 51 2.38 -37.38 28.91
C ILE A 51 1.31 -36.58 28.18
N SER A 52 1.47 -35.26 28.17
CA SER A 52 0.59 -34.29 27.49
C SER A 52 1.03 -34.01 26.05
N LEU A 53 0.22 -33.25 25.30
CA LEU A 53 0.63 -32.75 23.98
C LEU A 53 1.84 -31.80 24.07
N ASP A 54 1.95 -31.05 25.17
CA ASP A 54 3.05 -30.12 25.42
C ASP A 54 4.36 -30.87 25.72
N ASP A 55 4.29 -32.02 26.40
CA ASP A 55 5.43 -32.92 26.56
C ASP A 55 5.91 -33.46 25.20
N ILE A 56 4.99 -33.81 24.29
CA ILE A 56 5.30 -34.27 22.94
C ILE A 56 5.89 -33.14 22.08
N ALA A 57 5.49 -31.88 22.32
CA ALA A 57 6.03 -30.71 21.64
C ALA A 57 7.46 -30.35 22.11
N GLN A 58 7.77 -30.50 23.40
CA GLN A 58 9.00 -29.98 24.02
C GLN A 58 10.09 -31.01 24.26
N LYS A 59 9.74 -32.29 24.47
CA LYS A 59 10.67 -33.31 24.94
C LYS A 59 10.92 -34.31 23.82
N PRO A 60 12.18 -34.52 23.41
CA PRO A 60 12.49 -35.52 22.41
C PRO A 60 12.57 -36.92 23.05
N VAL A 61 12.57 -37.95 22.21
CA VAL A 61 12.93 -39.32 22.61
C VAL A 61 14.46 -39.44 22.58
N LEU A 62 15.04 -39.98 23.65
CA LEU A 62 16.47 -40.24 23.76
C LEU A 62 16.78 -41.70 23.45
N LEU A 63 17.83 -41.92 22.64
CA LEU A 63 18.30 -43.22 22.21
C LEU A 63 19.78 -43.37 22.57
N THR A 64 20.08 -44.08 23.64
CA THR A 64 21.45 -44.23 24.14
C THR A 64 22.00 -45.59 23.74
N VAL A 65 23.06 -45.61 22.91
CA VAL A 65 23.80 -46.82 22.54
C VAL A 65 24.81 -47.13 23.64
N ILE A 66 24.72 -48.33 24.21
CA ILE A 66 25.49 -48.77 25.37
C ILE A 66 26.30 -50.02 24.99
N GLU A 67 27.60 -49.96 25.22
CA GLU A 67 28.52 -51.10 25.15
C GLU A 67 28.46 -51.92 26.44
N VAL A 68 28.46 -53.25 26.32
CA VAL A 68 28.42 -54.17 27.46
C VAL A 68 29.72 -54.97 27.54
N LEU A 69 30.63 -54.51 28.41
CA LEU A 69 31.90 -55.17 28.66
C LEU A 69 31.74 -56.27 29.72
N GLN A 70 32.15 -57.49 29.39
CA GLN A 70 32.21 -58.61 30.34
C GLN A 70 33.59 -58.62 31.05
N LYS A 71 33.61 -58.34 32.36
CA LYS A 71 34.83 -58.47 33.18
C LYS A 71 34.49 -59.06 34.55
N ASP A 72 35.16 -60.16 34.92
CA ASP A 72 35.15 -60.75 36.27
C ASP A 72 33.77 -60.88 36.94
N LYS A 73 32.84 -61.57 36.26
CA LYS A 73 31.46 -61.86 36.71
C LYS A 73 30.57 -60.65 37.02
N LYS A 74 30.98 -59.41 36.73
CA LYS A 74 30.13 -58.20 36.78
C LYS A 74 30.07 -57.57 35.38
N GLN A 75 28.86 -57.34 34.88
CA GLN A 75 28.67 -56.61 33.62
C GLN A 75 28.98 -55.13 33.87
N LYS A 76 29.85 -54.53 33.05
CA LYS A 76 30.12 -53.09 33.06
C LYS A 76 29.58 -52.49 31.76
N THR A 77 28.57 -51.64 31.89
CA THR A 77 27.96 -50.91 30.78
C THR A 77 28.62 -49.54 30.60
N VAL A 78 28.91 -49.16 29.35
CA VAL A 78 29.49 -47.85 29.00
C VAL A 78 28.64 -47.21 27.89
N PRO A 79 28.11 -45.98 28.05
CA PRO A 79 27.41 -45.30 26.96
C PRO A 79 28.42 -44.89 25.88
N LEU A 80 28.23 -45.38 24.65
CA LEU A 80 29.05 -45.03 23.48
C LEU A 80 28.58 -43.72 22.85
N GLY A 81 27.26 -43.54 22.75
CA GLY A 81 26.67 -42.38 22.10
C GLY A 81 25.18 -42.26 22.35
N GLN A 82 24.65 -41.08 22.07
CA GLN A 82 23.23 -40.75 22.19
C GLN A 82 22.74 -40.09 20.91
N ALA A 83 21.57 -40.53 20.45
CA ALA A 83 20.80 -39.93 19.38
C ALA A 83 19.45 -39.43 19.93
N VAL A 84 18.86 -38.46 19.24
CA VAL A 84 17.68 -37.72 19.72
C VAL A 84 16.66 -37.63 18.59
N VAL A 85 15.40 -37.92 18.90
CA VAL A 85 14.29 -37.94 17.93
C VAL A 85 13.23 -36.93 18.35
N ASP A 86 12.96 -35.98 17.45
CA ASP A 86 11.88 -34.98 17.57
C ASP A 86 10.53 -35.62 17.21
N LEU A 87 9.53 -35.46 18.08
CA LEU A 87 8.17 -35.99 17.89
C LEU A 87 7.23 -34.99 17.18
N LEU A 88 7.71 -33.78 16.87
CA LEU A 88 6.93 -32.73 16.21
C LEU A 88 6.14 -33.17 14.96
N PRO A 89 6.63 -34.08 14.07
CA PRO A 89 5.86 -34.53 12.91
C PRO A 89 4.49 -35.14 13.26
N LEU A 90 4.33 -35.74 14.45
CA LEU A 90 3.05 -36.29 14.92
C LEU A 90 2.03 -35.18 15.20
N LEU A 91 2.47 -34.05 15.76
CA LEU A 91 1.64 -32.85 15.98
C LEU A 91 1.35 -32.08 14.68
N GLN A 92 2.08 -32.36 13.61
CA GLN A 92 1.80 -31.89 12.26
C GLN A 92 0.81 -32.81 11.50
N GLY A 93 0.31 -33.87 12.14
CA GLY A 93 -0.69 -34.79 11.59
C GLY A 93 -0.13 -36.04 10.92
N GLN A 94 1.19 -36.28 10.96
CA GLN A 94 1.78 -37.52 10.43
C GLN A 94 1.52 -38.69 11.38
N CYS A 95 0.97 -39.79 10.88
CA CYS A 95 0.76 -41.02 11.68
C CYS A 95 2.00 -41.92 11.72
N SER A 96 2.96 -41.76 10.79
CA SER A 96 4.25 -42.41 10.86
C SER A 96 5.29 -41.63 10.06
N PHE A 97 6.53 -41.60 10.58
CA PHE A 97 7.69 -41.04 9.90
C PHE A 97 8.95 -41.85 10.20
N LYS A 98 9.94 -41.74 9.32
CA LYS A 98 11.22 -42.42 9.40
C LYS A 98 12.33 -41.37 9.45
N VAL A 99 13.25 -41.49 10.40
CA VAL A 99 14.35 -40.54 10.62
C VAL A 99 15.68 -41.28 10.79
N LEU A 100 16.74 -40.74 10.20
CA LEU A 100 18.12 -41.14 10.47
C LEU A 100 18.68 -40.20 11.54
N ALA A 101 18.54 -40.59 12.81
CA ALA A 101 18.95 -39.77 13.94
C ALA A 101 20.49 -39.83 14.12
N PRO A 102 21.22 -38.70 14.05
CA PRO A 102 22.68 -38.69 14.21
C PRO A 102 23.09 -39.16 15.61
N LEU A 103 24.13 -40.01 15.66
CA LEU A 103 24.66 -40.59 16.90
C LEU A 103 25.89 -39.79 17.36
N TYR A 104 25.75 -39.06 18.46
CA TYR A 104 26.81 -38.25 19.06
C TYR A 104 27.49 -38.99 20.19
N ALA A 105 28.81 -38.91 20.30
CA ALA A 105 29.55 -39.57 21.39
C ALA A 105 29.23 -38.96 22.76
N VAL A 106 29.12 -39.81 23.78
CA VAL A 106 29.05 -39.39 25.19
C VAL A 106 30.47 -39.33 25.75
N SER A 107 30.90 -38.15 26.23
CA SER A 107 32.25 -38.01 26.79
C SER A 107 32.34 -38.58 28.21
N THR A 108 33.42 -39.32 28.49
CA THR A 108 33.74 -39.83 29.83
C THR A 108 34.84 -39.03 30.54
N SER A 109 35.24 -37.87 30.00
CA SER A 109 36.31 -37.00 30.52
C SER A 109 35.98 -35.51 30.31
N PRO A 110 36.21 -34.60 31.29
CA PRO A 110 35.84 -33.18 31.14
C PRO A 110 36.70 -32.35 30.17
N VAL A 111 37.75 -32.92 29.57
CA VAL A 111 38.85 -32.13 28.96
C VAL A 111 38.96 -32.28 27.42
N GLU A 112 38.29 -33.25 26.80
CA GLU A 112 38.29 -33.39 25.33
C GLU A 112 37.17 -32.54 24.69
N SER A 113 37.49 -31.27 24.46
CA SER A 113 36.82 -30.45 23.44
C SER A 113 37.34 -30.80 22.04
N LEU A 114 36.59 -30.37 21.00
CA LEU A 114 36.89 -30.54 19.57
C LEU A 114 36.59 -31.93 18.97
N HIS A 115 35.31 -32.20 18.66
CA HIS A 115 34.83 -32.66 17.34
C HIS A 115 33.29 -32.88 17.44
N LEU A 116 32.49 -31.99 16.83
CA LEU A 116 31.01 -32.03 16.88
C LEU A 116 30.37 -33.01 15.87
N GLU A 117 31.17 -33.71 15.08
CA GLU A 117 30.66 -34.58 14.00
C GLU A 117 30.03 -35.86 14.55
N ALA A 118 28.87 -36.22 14.02
CA ALA A 118 28.18 -37.46 14.35
C ALA A 118 29.01 -38.66 13.88
N LYS A 119 29.24 -39.63 14.76
CA LYS A 119 30.09 -40.81 14.47
C LYS A 119 29.34 -41.93 13.72
N GLY A 120 28.05 -41.73 13.47
CA GLY A 120 27.14 -42.64 12.80
C GLY A 120 25.70 -42.13 12.92
N GLY A 121 24.71 -42.98 12.62
CA GLY A 121 23.30 -42.67 12.81
C GLY A 121 22.46 -43.90 13.13
N LEU A 122 21.38 -43.69 13.87
CA LEU A 122 20.36 -44.70 14.13
C LEU A 122 19.17 -44.45 13.20
N GLU A 123 18.76 -45.47 12.45
CA GLU A 123 17.53 -45.42 11.68
C GLU A 123 16.34 -45.77 12.58
N VAL A 124 15.41 -44.84 12.73
CA VAL A 124 14.28 -44.93 13.66
C VAL A 124 12.98 -44.68 12.91
N THR A 125 11.99 -45.54 13.15
CA THR A 125 10.62 -45.34 12.65
C THR A 125 9.70 -45.08 13.83
N VAL A 126 8.98 -43.96 13.81
CA VAL A 126 7.96 -43.62 14.80
C VAL A 126 6.59 -43.81 14.13
N CYS A 127 5.62 -44.37 14.86
CA CYS A 127 4.26 -44.55 14.36
C CYS A 127 3.22 -44.47 15.47
N THR A 128 2.02 -44.01 15.11
CA THR A 128 0.80 -44.02 15.92
C THR A 128 -0.30 -44.75 15.14
N LYS A 129 -1.27 -45.35 15.84
CA LYS A 129 -2.39 -46.07 15.19
C LYS A 129 -3.38 -45.11 14.50
N GLU A 130 -3.55 -43.93 15.10
CA GLU A 130 -4.41 -42.84 14.66
C GLU A 130 -3.63 -41.52 14.81
N PRO A 131 -4.02 -40.43 14.10
CA PRO A 131 -3.39 -39.12 14.28
C PRO A 131 -3.65 -38.59 15.70
N LEU A 132 -2.63 -38.00 16.34
CA LEU A 132 -2.74 -37.45 17.70
C LEU A 132 -3.75 -36.30 17.82
N LEU A 133 -4.07 -35.65 16.70
CA LEU A 133 -4.97 -34.51 16.60
C LEU A 133 -6.03 -34.78 15.53
N SER A 134 -7.28 -34.44 15.83
CA SER A 134 -8.36 -34.49 14.85
C SER A 134 -8.17 -33.47 13.71
N ALA A 135 -8.82 -33.68 12.57
CA ALA A 135 -8.74 -32.75 11.43
C ALA A 135 -9.13 -31.30 11.80
N ALA A 136 -10.10 -31.11 12.70
CA ALA A 136 -10.51 -29.79 13.20
C ALA A 136 -9.48 -29.15 14.14
N GLN A 137 -8.79 -29.96 14.95
CA GLN A 137 -7.66 -29.49 15.76
C GLN A 137 -6.46 -29.14 14.86
N LEU A 138 -6.15 -29.96 13.85
CA LEU A 138 -5.11 -29.66 12.87
C LEU A 138 -5.45 -28.45 11.99
N SER A 139 -6.72 -28.13 11.72
CA SER A 139 -7.09 -26.95 10.94
C SER A 139 -7.11 -25.67 11.78
N ASN A 140 -7.69 -25.71 12.99
CA ASN A 140 -8.00 -24.52 13.79
C ASN A 140 -7.02 -24.30 14.95
N GLY A 141 -6.29 -25.33 15.36
CA GLY A 141 -5.19 -25.23 16.32
C GLY A 141 -3.91 -24.71 15.66
N ASN A 142 -2.94 -24.37 16.50
CA ASN A 142 -1.68 -23.76 16.09
C ASN A 142 -0.51 -24.34 16.91
N LEU A 143 0.71 -24.15 16.44
CA LEU A 143 1.92 -24.53 17.16
C LEU A 143 2.71 -23.26 17.43
N LEU A 144 2.96 -22.98 18.71
CA LEU A 144 3.77 -21.86 19.19
C LEU A 144 5.18 -22.36 19.48
N SER A 145 6.20 -21.67 18.97
CA SER A 145 7.60 -21.87 19.35
C SER A 145 8.20 -20.56 19.82
N VAL A 146 8.80 -20.58 21.01
CA VAL A 146 9.46 -19.44 21.64
C VAL A 146 10.94 -19.76 21.76
N THR A 147 11.78 -19.00 21.08
CA THR A 147 13.24 -19.12 21.16
C THR A 147 13.79 -18.00 22.01
N LEU A 148 14.46 -18.34 23.11
CA LEU A 148 15.24 -17.42 23.90
C LEU A 148 16.70 -17.52 23.48
N GLU A 149 17.22 -16.46 22.86
CA GLU A 149 18.61 -16.44 22.40
C GLU A 149 19.54 -16.13 23.57
N ALA A 150 19.52 -14.88 24.04
CA ALA A 150 20.48 -14.35 25.01
C ALA A 150 19.94 -13.10 25.74
N ALA A 151 20.51 -12.84 26.91
CA ALA A 151 20.43 -11.58 27.64
C ALA A 151 21.78 -10.85 27.48
N TYR A 152 21.76 -9.61 27.00
CA TYR A 152 22.93 -8.77 26.78
C TYR A 152 22.99 -7.64 27.81
N SER A 153 24.19 -7.08 28.02
CA SER A 153 24.45 -6.06 29.04
C SER A 153 23.92 -6.46 30.43
N VAL A 154 24.33 -7.64 30.90
CA VAL A 154 23.87 -8.20 32.19
C VAL A 154 24.57 -7.55 33.39
N PRO A 155 23.96 -7.55 34.60
CA PRO A 155 24.51 -6.90 35.79
C PRO A 155 25.96 -7.26 36.10
N GLU A 156 26.75 -6.29 36.56
CA GLU A 156 28.17 -6.50 36.87
C GLU A 156 28.41 -7.57 37.93
N ALA A 157 27.48 -7.68 38.89
CA ALA A 157 27.44 -8.70 39.94
C ALA A 157 27.35 -10.15 39.42
N PHE A 158 27.15 -10.36 38.11
CA PHE A 158 27.23 -11.68 37.49
C PHE A 158 28.70 -12.03 37.21
N THR A 159 29.22 -12.92 38.04
CA THR A 159 30.57 -13.48 38.00
C THR A 159 30.52 -15.00 37.93
N PRO A 160 31.47 -15.65 37.24
CA PRO A 160 31.59 -17.12 37.22
C PRO A 160 32.20 -17.59 38.54
N THR A 161 31.41 -17.60 39.61
CA THR A 161 31.81 -18.01 40.96
C THR A 161 31.11 -19.31 41.35
N GLU A 162 31.79 -20.21 42.06
CA GLU A 162 31.11 -21.33 42.73
C GLU A 162 30.31 -20.82 43.95
N PRO A 163 29.10 -21.33 44.23
CA PRO A 163 28.41 -22.44 43.57
C PRO A 163 27.76 -22.04 42.23
N LEU A 164 27.59 -23.03 41.34
CA LEU A 164 26.92 -22.90 40.04
C LEU A 164 25.59 -22.12 40.16
N GLN A 165 25.52 -20.97 39.51
CA GLN A 165 24.33 -20.14 39.44
C GLN A 165 23.44 -20.60 38.27
N ASN A 166 22.13 -20.73 38.50
CA ASN A 166 21.19 -21.06 37.45
C ASN A 166 20.43 -19.80 36.99
N TYR A 167 20.78 -19.32 35.80
CA TYR A 167 20.07 -18.24 35.11
C TYR A 167 18.85 -18.82 34.38
N MET A 168 17.66 -18.40 34.79
CA MET A 168 16.38 -18.88 34.29
C MET A 168 15.55 -17.76 33.71
N ALA A 169 14.74 -18.10 32.72
CA ALA A 169 13.70 -17.23 32.20
C ALA A 169 12.43 -18.04 31.93
N CYS A 170 11.26 -17.43 32.04
CA CYS A 170 10.00 -18.09 31.72
C CYS A 170 8.93 -17.14 31.19
N LEU A 171 7.97 -17.72 30.47
CA LEU A 171 6.68 -17.11 30.17
C LEU A 171 5.57 -18.16 30.30
N GLN A 172 4.37 -17.73 30.67
CA GLN A 172 3.17 -18.56 30.55
C GLN A 172 2.54 -18.37 29.16
N VAL A 173 1.93 -19.41 28.61
CA VAL A 173 1.17 -19.38 27.36
C VAL A 173 -0.10 -20.24 27.52
N PRO A 174 -1.24 -19.90 26.92
CA PRO A 174 -2.41 -20.79 26.96
C PRO A 174 -2.12 -22.05 26.12
N ALA A 175 -2.46 -23.24 26.62
CA ALA A 175 -2.25 -24.50 25.88
C ALA A 175 -3.57 -25.21 25.54
N ALA A 176 -4.48 -25.30 26.51
CA ALA A 176 -5.79 -25.91 26.36
C ALA A 176 -6.88 -25.01 26.95
N GLY A 177 -7.59 -24.27 26.09
CA GLY A 177 -8.51 -23.21 26.53
C GLY A 177 -7.81 -22.16 27.41
N GLU A 178 -8.31 -21.95 28.62
CA GLU A 178 -7.72 -21.02 29.60
C GLU A 178 -6.54 -21.62 30.39
N LYS A 179 -6.28 -22.93 30.28
CA LYS A 179 -5.20 -23.58 31.02
C LYS A 179 -3.84 -23.09 30.54
N GLU A 180 -3.11 -22.45 31.45
CA GLU A 180 -1.79 -21.92 31.17
C GLU A 180 -0.69 -22.99 31.31
N PHE A 181 0.31 -22.87 30.44
CA PHE A 181 1.50 -23.70 30.39
C PHE A 181 2.76 -22.80 30.54
N PRO A 182 3.65 -23.06 31.51
CA PRO A 182 4.89 -22.30 31.69
C PRO A 182 6.01 -22.83 30.79
N LEU A 183 6.40 -22.06 29.77
CA LEU A 183 7.62 -22.28 29.00
C LEU A 183 8.82 -21.81 29.83
N LEU A 184 9.71 -22.73 30.17
CA LEU A 184 10.79 -22.51 31.14
C LEU A 184 12.18 -22.82 30.54
N PHE A 185 13.01 -21.79 30.50
CA PHE A 185 14.39 -21.84 30.03
C PHE A 185 15.34 -21.88 31.23
N LYS A 186 16.20 -22.90 31.29
CA LYS A 186 17.12 -23.15 32.43
C LYS A 186 18.57 -23.16 31.97
N ASN A 187 19.48 -23.05 32.92
CA ASN A 187 20.91 -23.28 32.74
C ASN A 187 21.54 -22.35 31.70
N GLY A 188 21.15 -21.06 31.70
CA GLY A 188 21.76 -20.06 30.83
C GLY A 188 23.26 -19.93 31.09
N ILE A 189 24.06 -19.87 30.02
CA ILE A 189 25.52 -19.87 30.11
C ILE A 189 26.01 -18.41 30.13
N LEU A 190 26.60 -17.98 31.25
CA LEU A 190 27.27 -16.69 31.34
C LEU A 190 28.56 -16.71 30.51
N LYS A 191 28.60 -15.93 29.43
CA LYS A 191 29.79 -15.66 28.63
C LYS A 191 30.36 -14.30 29.04
N LEU A 192 31.67 -14.27 29.27
CA LEU A 192 32.43 -13.04 29.47
C LEU A 192 32.68 -12.35 28.11
N ALA A 193 33.21 -11.13 28.16
CA ALA A 193 33.51 -10.31 26.97
C ALA A 193 34.31 -11.11 25.92
N GLY A 194 33.88 -11.04 24.67
CA GLY A 194 34.43 -11.83 23.57
C GLY A 194 33.65 -11.66 22.27
N GLU A 195 34.14 -12.26 21.19
CA GLU A 195 33.65 -12.06 19.83
C GLU A 195 32.15 -12.40 19.64
N LYS A 196 31.56 -11.79 18.60
CA LYS A 196 30.19 -12.04 18.15
C LYS A 196 30.05 -13.52 17.77
N GLU A 197 28.94 -14.13 18.17
CA GLU A 197 28.68 -15.53 17.83
C GLU A 197 28.38 -15.69 16.33
N PRO A 198 28.98 -16.70 15.67
CA PRO A 198 28.73 -16.95 14.26
C PRO A 198 27.26 -17.32 14.06
N LEU A 199 26.69 -16.80 12.97
CA LEU A 199 25.34 -17.09 12.51
C LEU A 199 25.43 -17.72 11.11
N PRO A 200 24.64 -18.78 10.81
CA PRO A 200 23.63 -19.40 11.68
C PRO A 200 24.23 -20.29 12.77
N ARG A 201 23.52 -20.40 13.92
CA ARG A 201 23.87 -21.33 15.02
C ARG A 201 22.66 -22.18 15.44
N PRO A 202 22.83 -23.44 15.86
CA PRO A 202 21.71 -24.34 16.13
C PRO A 202 20.94 -23.96 17.40
N LYS A 203 19.62 -24.11 17.37
CA LYS A 203 18.76 -24.02 18.56
C LYS A 203 18.90 -25.27 19.42
N LYS A 204 18.66 -25.16 20.72
CA LYS A 204 18.83 -26.22 21.72
C LYS A 204 17.53 -26.61 22.40
N TRP A 205 17.45 -27.85 22.86
CA TRP A 205 16.34 -28.33 23.69
C TRP A 205 16.38 -27.69 25.09
N PRO A 206 15.25 -27.22 25.65
CA PRO A 206 15.14 -26.79 27.05
C PRO A 206 15.04 -28.00 28.01
N PHE A 207 15.79 -29.08 27.72
CA PHE A 207 15.69 -30.38 28.39
C PHE A 207 17.07 -30.81 28.93
N ALA A 208 17.13 -31.11 30.23
CA ALA A 208 18.41 -31.24 30.94
C ALA A 208 19.10 -32.62 30.82
N ASN A 209 18.37 -33.68 30.46
CA ASN A 209 18.85 -35.06 30.65
C ASN A 209 19.58 -35.62 29.40
N ILE A 210 20.13 -34.75 28.54
CA ILE A 210 20.88 -35.11 27.34
C ILE A 210 22.36 -35.25 27.71
N MET A 211 22.93 -36.44 27.51
CA MET A 211 24.29 -36.81 27.93
C MET A 211 25.37 -36.43 26.90
N ALA A 212 25.02 -36.36 25.62
CA ALA A 212 25.96 -36.02 24.55
C ALA A 212 25.82 -34.53 24.15
N PRO A 213 26.88 -33.69 24.25
CA PRO A 213 26.77 -32.26 23.94
C PRO A 213 26.29 -31.95 22.51
N GLY A 214 26.67 -32.77 21.52
CA GLY A 214 26.19 -32.62 20.14
C GLY A 214 24.69 -32.90 19.97
N ALA A 215 24.11 -33.69 20.87
CA ALA A 215 22.69 -34.06 20.85
C ALA A 215 21.77 -33.02 21.51
N LEU A 216 22.32 -31.97 22.12
CA LEU A 216 21.56 -30.85 22.69
C LEU A 216 20.86 -29.99 21.62
N SER A 217 21.33 -30.06 20.38
CA SER A 217 20.81 -29.27 19.26
C SER A 217 19.52 -29.88 18.69
N ILE A 218 18.58 -29.02 18.33
CA ILE A 218 17.33 -29.38 17.65
C ILE A 218 17.64 -29.60 16.15
N PRO A 219 17.33 -30.78 15.57
CA PRO A 219 17.56 -31.02 14.16
C PRO A 219 16.86 -29.99 13.26
N ASN A 220 17.57 -29.49 12.25
CA ASN A 220 17.08 -28.52 11.26
C ASN A 220 16.54 -27.18 11.83
N SER A 221 16.82 -26.84 13.10
CA SER A 221 16.39 -25.58 13.71
C SER A 221 17.59 -24.70 14.06
N PHE A 222 17.65 -23.51 13.47
CA PHE A 222 18.77 -22.59 13.57
C PHE A 222 18.30 -21.17 13.90
N ILE A 223 19.14 -20.45 14.62
CA ILE A 223 19.07 -19.01 14.80
C ILE A 223 19.76 -18.37 13.59
N VAL A 224 19.06 -17.47 12.91
CA VAL A 224 19.52 -16.73 11.73
C VAL A 224 19.54 -15.24 12.08
N GLY A 225 20.56 -14.52 11.64
CA GLY A 225 20.64 -13.07 11.86
C GLY A 225 19.70 -12.31 10.93
N SER A 226 18.90 -11.40 11.50
CA SER A 226 18.25 -10.30 10.79
C SER A 226 18.96 -8.98 11.12
N PRO A 227 18.81 -7.92 10.29
CA PRO A 227 19.08 -6.56 10.74
C PRO A 227 18.27 -6.25 12.00
N TYR A 228 18.84 -5.50 12.96
CA TYR A 228 18.12 -5.12 14.18
C TYR A 228 17.02 -4.07 13.90
N GLU A 229 17.08 -3.37 12.77
CA GLU A 229 16.08 -2.38 12.34
C GLU A 229 14.76 -3.04 11.89
N ASP A 230 14.82 -4.33 11.55
CA ASP A 230 13.67 -5.17 11.20
C ASP A 230 13.03 -5.86 12.43
N GLU A 231 13.57 -5.65 13.64
CA GLU A 231 13.09 -6.32 14.85
C GLU A 231 11.86 -5.62 15.48
N ASP A 232 10.95 -6.41 16.06
CA ASP A 232 9.74 -5.95 16.78
C ASP A 232 10.02 -5.41 18.20
N GLY A 233 11.30 -5.38 18.59
CA GLY A 233 11.76 -4.96 19.91
C GLY A 233 11.79 -3.44 20.12
N GLU A 234 12.13 -3.03 21.33
CA GLU A 234 12.27 -1.60 21.70
C GLU A 234 13.58 -0.98 21.18
N LEU A 235 14.61 -1.82 20.95
CA LEU A 235 15.97 -1.41 20.56
C LEU A 235 16.22 -1.60 19.04
N ASN A 236 15.28 -1.14 18.21
CA ASN A 236 15.31 -1.28 16.75
C ASN A 236 15.65 0.03 16.01
N LYS A 237 15.89 1.13 16.73
CA LYS A 237 16.17 2.43 16.09
C LYS A 237 17.65 2.58 15.76
N GLN A 238 17.95 3.54 14.89
CA GLN A 238 19.32 3.91 14.54
C GLN A 238 20.13 4.43 15.74
N GLU A 239 19.46 5.06 16.73
CA GLU A 239 20.08 5.52 17.99
C GLU A 239 20.54 4.34 18.89
N ASP A 240 19.86 3.20 18.84
CA ASP A 240 20.22 2.01 19.63
C ASP A 240 21.38 1.20 19.00
N ARG A 241 21.79 1.51 17.77
CA ARG A 241 22.78 0.73 16.99
C ARG A 241 24.11 0.57 17.73
N GLU A 242 24.69 1.67 18.20
CA GLU A 242 25.99 1.67 18.85
C GLU A 242 25.94 0.90 20.17
N PHE A 243 24.87 1.11 20.95
CA PHE A 243 24.61 0.37 22.18
C PHE A 243 24.46 -1.14 21.94
N ARG A 244 23.70 -1.55 20.91
CA ARG A 244 23.53 -2.96 20.51
C ARG A 244 24.86 -3.62 20.12
N ILE A 245 25.70 -2.93 19.35
CA ILE A 245 27.04 -3.41 18.95
C ILE A 245 27.97 -3.53 20.16
N GLN A 246 27.97 -2.53 21.06
CA GLN A 246 28.75 -2.56 22.29
C GLN A 246 28.31 -3.73 23.20
N ALA A 247 26.99 -3.92 23.36
CA ALA A 247 26.40 -4.96 24.19
C ALA A 247 26.73 -6.39 23.70
N GLU A 248 26.94 -6.60 22.39
CA GLU A 248 27.44 -7.90 21.90
C GLU A 248 28.84 -8.23 22.41
N SER A 249 29.67 -7.23 22.71
CA SER A 249 31.06 -7.39 23.15
C SER A 249 31.22 -7.48 24.68
N THR A 250 30.17 -7.23 25.46
CA THR A 250 30.19 -7.26 26.94
C THR A 250 29.76 -8.62 27.50
N LYS A 251 29.59 -8.71 28.83
CA LYS A 251 29.05 -9.92 29.49
C LYS A 251 27.63 -10.19 28.99
N ARG A 252 27.32 -11.46 28.68
CA ARG A 252 26.00 -11.90 28.22
C ARG A 252 25.64 -13.28 28.76
N ILE A 253 24.36 -13.57 28.96
CA ILE A 253 23.87 -14.92 29.24
C ILE A 253 23.29 -15.48 27.96
N VAL A 254 23.67 -16.69 27.56
CA VAL A 254 23.20 -17.34 26.33
C VAL A 254 22.46 -18.63 26.67
N TRP A 255 21.25 -18.78 26.15
CA TRP A 255 20.48 -20.03 26.22
C TRP A 255 20.47 -20.73 24.85
N ASP A 256 20.15 -20.01 23.77
CA ASP A 256 19.82 -20.53 22.43
C ASP A 256 18.72 -21.61 22.44
N MET A 257 17.76 -21.56 23.37
CA MET A 257 16.79 -22.62 23.60
C MET A 257 15.45 -22.34 22.92
N GLU A 258 14.81 -23.36 22.34
CA GLU A 258 13.47 -23.28 21.75
C GLU A 258 12.46 -24.09 22.57
N GLY A 259 11.54 -23.41 23.25
CA GLY A 259 10.35 -24.00 23.87
C GLY A 259 9.20 -24.06 22.87
N ARG A 260 8.37 -25.10 22.92
CA ARG A 260 7.25 -25.32 22.00
C ARG A 260 5.97 -25.60 22.77
N CYS A 261 4.83 -25.11 22.30
CA CYS A 261 3.53 -25.33 22.92
C CYS A 261 2.50 -25.61 21.82
N TYR A 262 1.62 -26.59 22.03
CA TYR A 262 0.49 -26.77 21.13
C TYR A 262 -0.67 -25.90 21.63
N LEU A 263 -1.18 -25.04 20.75
CA LEU A 263 -2.35 -24.21 21.02
C LEU A 263 -3.59 -24.92 20.47
N ASP A 264 -4.46 -25.41 21.34
CA ASP A 264 -5.77 -25.86 20.90
C ASP A 264 -6.62 -24.68 20.36
N PRO A 265 -7.71 -24.94 19.61
CA PRO A 265 -8.49 -23.86 19.00
C PRO A 265 -9.04 -22.82 19.99
N ALA A 266 -9.28 -23.22 21.25
CA ALA A 266 -9.73 -22.32 22.30
C ALA A 266 -8.56 -21.50 22.86
N ALA A 267 -7.40 -22.11 23.10
CA ALA A 267 -6.17 -21.43 23.53
C ALA A 267 -5.67 -20.42 22.50
N ALA A 268 -5.81 -20.72 21.20
CA ALA A 268 -5.49 -19.79 20.12
C ALA A 268 -6.40 -18.54 20.14
N ALA A 269 -7.70 -18.71 20.41
CA ALA A 269 -8.65 -17.61 20.56
C ALA A 269 -8.40 -16.81 21.85
N VAL A 270 -8.11 -17.47 22.97
CA VAL A 270 -7.73 -16.84 24.24
C VAL A 270 -6.44 -16.03 24.08
N LEU A 271 -5.43 -16.55 23.38
CA LEU A 271 -4.20 -15.83 23.05
C LEU A 271 -4.51 -14.57 22.23
N GLN A 272 -5.34 -14.69 21.18
CA GLN A 272 -5.75 -13.56 20.36
C GLN A 272 -6.48 -12.47 21.17
N GLN A 273 -7.41 -12.85 22.05
CA GLN A 273 -8.13 -11.94 22.93
C GLN A 273 -7.20 -11.22 23.91
N ARG A 274 -6.34 -11.96 24.62
CA ARG A 274 -5.41 -11.37 25.60
C ARG A 274 -4.41 -10.41 24.95
N ILE A 275 -3.93 -10.69 23.74
CA ILE A 275 -3.06 -9.75 23.02
C ILE A 275 -3.82 -8.45 22.69
N ALA A 276 -5.10 -8.53 22.32
CA ALA A 276 -5.91 -7.34 22.06
C ALA A 276 -6.19 -6.51 23.32
N GLU A 277 -6.38 -7.15 24.47
CA GLU A 277 -6.64 -6.50 25.76
C GLU A 277 -5.38 -5.93 26.42
N CYS A 278 -4.29 -6.70 26.47
CA CYS A 278 -3.09 -6.36 27.25
C CYS A 278 -1.94 -5.78 26.43
N ARG A 279 -1.85 -6.09 25.13
CA ARG A 279 -0.74 -5.79 24.19
C ARG A 279 0.61 -6.43 24.53
N TYR A 280 1.03 -6.36 25.79
CA TYR A 280 2.30 -6.85 26.29
C TYR A 280 2.18 -8.21 26.97
N TRP A 281 3.21 -9.03 26.80
CA TRP A 281 3.35 -10.33 27.42
C TRP A 281 4.58 -10.36 28.34
N PRO A 282 4.46 -10.81 29.60
CA PRO A 282 5.59 -10.80 30.53
C PRO A 282 6.52 -11.99 30.25
N VAL A 283 7.81 -11.71 30.16
CA VAL A 283 8.88 -12.72 30.20
C VAL A 283 9.72 -12.45 31.44
N GLU A 284 9.56 -13.27 32.46
CA GLU A 284 10.31 -13.14 33.72
C GLU A 284 11.71 -13.72 33.57
N VAL A 285 12.69 -13.12 34.24
CA VAL A 285 14.08 -13.58 34.33
C VAL A 285 14.49 -13.59 35.79
N CYS A 286 15.19 -14.64 36.24
CA CYS A 286 15.76 -14.68 37.57
C CYS A 286 17.06 -15.48 37.66
N ARG A 287 17.78 -15.30 38.78
CA ARG A 287 18.94 -16.10 39.18
C ARG A 287 18.60 -16.89 40.44
N MET A 288 18.70 -18.22 40.38
CA MET A 288 18.58 -19.09 41.56
C MET A 288 19.90 -19.83 41.83
N ALA A 289 20.23 -20.00 43.12
CA ALA A 289 21.36 -20.81 43.54
C ALA A 289 21.07 -22.31 43.37
N VAL A 290 22.07 -23.09 42.95
CA VAL A 290 21.99 -24.56 42.88
C VAL A 290 22.53 -25.17 44.17
N ALA A 291 21.67 -25.89 44.90
CA ALA A 291 22.07 -26.59 46.12
C ALA A 291 23.07 -27.72 45.83
N SER A 292 24.14 -27.81 46.62
CA SER A 292 25.18 -28.84 46.45
C SER A 292 24.84 -30.16 47.17
N PRO A 293 25.10 -31.34 46.57
CA PRO A 293 24.82 -32.62 47.19
C PRO A 293 25.93 -33.01 48.19
N SER A 294 25.89 -32.45 49.39
CA SER A 294 26.87 -32.75 50.44
C SER A 294 26.63 -34.14 51.09
N LYS A 295 27.70 -34.93 51.21
CA LYS A 295 27.67 -36.24 51.87
C LYS A 295 27.75 -36.11 53.39
N GLY A 296 26.58 -36.12 54.04
CA GLY A 296 26.32 -36.70 55.36
C GLY A 296 27.24 -36.35 56.55
N LYS A 297 26.65 -35.64 57.53
CA LYS A 297 26.70 -36.01 58.96
C LYS A 297 25.55 -35.36 59.71
N THR A 298 25.08 -36.02 60.77
CA THR A 298 23.92 -35.60 61.57
C THR A 298 24.29 -34.62 62.68
N SER A 299 23.67 -33.44 62.70
CA SER A 299 23.52 -32.59 63.89
C SER A 299 22.16 -31.91 63.88
N LYS A 300 21.45 -31.93 65.01
CA LYS A 300 20.14 -31.28 65.19
C LYS A 300 20.32 -29.84 65.68
N SER A 301 20.01 -28.86 64.83
CA SER A 301 19.63 -27.50 65.23
C SER A 301 19.08 -26.77 63.99
N ASP A 302 17.99 -26.03 64.18
CA ASP A 302 17.23 -25.22 63.22
C ASP A 302 16.78 -25.84 61.88
N LYS A 303 15.47 -25.70 61.64
CA LYS A 303 14.83 -25.81 60.32
C LYS A 303 14.20 -24.45 59.99
N GLY A 304 15.05 -23.51 59.59
CA GLY A 304 14.66 -22.28 58.90
C GLY A 304 14.66 -22.50 57.39
N ASP A 305 13.81 -21.77 56.66
CA ASP A 305 13.47 -22.01 55.25
C ASP A 305 14.40 -21.27 54.25
N GLU A 306 15.72 -21.32 54.46
CA GLU A 306 16.69 -20.46 53.72
C GLU A 306 17.17 -21.00 52.35
N ASP A 307 16.88 -22.25 52.01
CA ASP A 307 17.68 -22.99 51.01
C ASP A 307 17.36 -22.70 49.52
N LYS A 308 16.42 -21.78 49.19
CA LYS A 308 16.05 -21.43 47.78
C LYS A 308 15.52 -19.99 47.61
N GLN A 309 16.32 -18.97 47.87
CA GLN A 309 15.97 -17.57 47.55
C GLN A 309 16.04 -17.30 46.04
N ILE A 310 15.02 -16.65 45.48
CA ILE A 310 15.07 -16.07 44.13
C ILE A 310 15.89 -14.78 44.25
N SER A 311 16.88 -14.56 43.37
CA SER A 311 17.67 -13.33 43.32
C SER A 311 17.61 -12.72 41.93
N PHE A 312 17.84 -11.41 41.80
CA PHE A 312 17.82 -10.69 40.52
C PHE A 312 16.55 -11.00 39.72
N HIS A 313 15.39 -10.59 40.23
CA HIS A 313 14.10 -10.84 39.56
C HIS A 313 13.75 -9.66 38.65
N GLY A 314 13.67 -9.91 37.34
CA GLY A 314 13.32 -8.93 36.33
C GLY A 314 12.23 -9.42 35.38
N VAL A 315 11.69 -8.51 34.58
CA VAL A 315 10.64 -8.76 33.58
C VAL A 315 10.91 -7.98 32.30
N ALA A 316 10.79 -8.63 31.15
CA ALA A 316 10.71 -7.98 29.85
C ALA A 316 9.25 -7.98 29.35
N TYR A 317 8.81 -6.85 28.78
CA TYR A 317 7.46 -6.69 28.25
C TYR A 317 7.45 -6.87 26.72
N VAL A 318 7.08 -8.06 26.25
CA VAL A 318 7.08 -8.38 24.82
C VAL A 318 5.80 -7.88 24.17
N ASN A 319 5.89 -6.93 23.23
CA ASN A 319 4.74 -6.47 22.46
C ASN A 319 4.29 -7.55 21.46
N MET A 320 3.16 -8.21 21.74
CA MET A 320 2.61 -9.29 20.93
C MET A 320 1.64 -8.81 19.84
N VAL A 321 1.29 -7.52 19.83
CA VAL A 321 0.30 -6.92 18.90
C VAL A 321 0.59 -7.22 17.42
N PRO A 322 1.84 -7.24 16.91
CA PRO A 322 2.10 -7.56 15.50
C PRO A 322 1.56 -8.94 15.07
N LEU A 323 1.40 -9.91 15.98
CA LEU A 323 0.81 -11.22 15.67
C LEU A 323 -0.70 -11.16 15.35
N LEU A 324 -1.39 -10.06 15.70
CA LEU A 324 -2.79 -9.81 15.31
C LEU A 324 -2.92 -9.29 13.88
N CYS A 325 -1.82 -8.96 13.21
CA CYS A 325 -1.84 -8.44 11.85
C CYS A 325 -2.04 -9.58 10.83
N PRO A 326 -2.93 -9.43 9.83
CA PRO A 326 -3.26 -10.50 8.89
C PRO A 326 -2.03 -11.09 8.18
N GLY A 327 -1.74 -12.37 8.43
CA GLY A 327 -0.64 -13.11 7.82
C GLY A 327 0.69 -13.09 8.59
N VAL A 328 0.83 -12.30 9.65
CA VAL A 328 2.05 -12.30 10.49
C VAL A 328 2.11 -13.59 11.30
N LYS A 329 3.24 -14.29 11.22
CA LYS A 329 3.48 -15.59 11.89
C LYS A 329 4.56 -15.54 12.96
N GLN A 330 5.32 -14.47 13.03
CA GLN A 330 6.53 -14.39 13.83
C GLN A 330 6.76 -12.96 14.28
N ILE A 331 7.23 -12.80 15.51
CA ILE A 331 7.90 -11.61 16.00
C ILE A 331 9.30 -12.00 16.47
N ARG A 332 10.28 -11.11 16.29
CA ARG A 332 11.63 -11.28 16.84
C ARG A 332 12.17 -9.93 17.24
N GLY A 333 12.78 -9.82 18.42
CA GLY A 333 13.45 -8.59 18.78
C GLY A 333 14.14 -8.53 20.12
N ALA A 334 14.70 -7.36 20.39
CA ALA A 334 15.38 -6.98 21.61
C ALA A 334 14.45 -6.19 22.56
N PHE A 335 14.16 -6.76 23.73
CA PHE A 335 13.23 -6.22 24.73
C PHE A 335 13.98 -5.89 26.03
N ARG A 336 13.82 -4.67 26.55
CA ARG A 336 14.49 -4.25 27.80
C ARG A 336 13.96 -5.03 29.00
N VAL A 337 14.84 -5.30 29.98
CA VAL A 337 14.50 -5.95 31.24
C VAL A 337 14.36 -4.89 32.34
N PHE A 338 13.21 -4.88 32.99
CA PHE A 338 12.88 -4.01 34.12
C PHE A 338 12.92 -4.81 35.44
N SER A 339 12.99 -4.12 36.58
CA SER A 339 12.84 -4.76 37.90
C SER A 339 11.41 -5.31 38.05
N TYR A 340 11.26 -6.54 38.55
CA TYR A 340 9.93 -7.15 38.67
C TYR A 340 9.13 -6.49 39.81
N GLN A 341 7.90 -6.04 39.50
CA GLN A 341 6.95 -5.49 40.46
C GLN A 341 5.54 -6.01 40.17
N ASP A 342 4.90 -6.69 41.14
CA ASP A 342 3.58 -7.32 40.96
C ASP A 342 2.51 -6.32 40.45
N SER A 343 2.55 -5.05 40.92
CA SER A 343 1.61 -4.01 40.49
C SER A 343 1.79 -3.58 39.03
N GLU A 344 3.03 -3.34 38.59
CA GLU A 344 3.32 -2.88 37.22
C GLU A 344 3.04 -3.98 36.19
N VAL A 345 3.40 -5.23 36.53
CA VAL A 345 3.11 -6.41 35.72
C VAL A 345 1.60 -6.59 35.59
N PHE A 346 0.83 -6.48 36.67
CA PHE A 346 -0.63 -6.56 36.61
C PHE A 346 -1.25 -5.42 35.80
N GLU A 347 -0.78 -4.17 35.96
CA GLU A 347 -1.29 -3.05 35.18
C GLU A 347 -1.09 -3.24 33.67
N LYS A 348 0.13 -3.62 33.26
CA LYS A 348 0.51 -3.80 31.84
C LYS A 348 0.00 -5.09 31.20
N THR A 349 -0.10 -6.19 31.94
CA THR A 349 -0.30 -7.53 31.37
C THR A 349 -1.51 -8.30 31.93
N LYS A 350 -2.14 -7.79 33.00
CA LYS A 350 -3.23 -8.44 33.77
C LYS A 350 -2.87 -9.74 34.49
N TYR A 351 -1.60 -10.16 34.46
CA TYR A 351 -1.09 -11.26 35.29
C TYR A 351 -1.01 -10.85 36.76
N GLN A 352 -1.54 -11.68 37.66
CA GLN A 352 -1.71 -11.34 39.09
C GLN A 352 -0.52 -11.77 39.97
N HIS A 353 0.23 -12.80 39.58
CA HIS A 353 1.29 -13.43 40.38
C HIS A 353 2.48 -13.83 39.50
N SER A 354 3.69 -13.81 40.07
CA SER A 354 4.91 -14.27 39.39
C SER A 354 4.87 -15.77 39.09
N VAL A 355 5.21 -16.13 37.86
CA VAL A 355 5.32 -17.51 37.38
C VAL A 355 6.34 -18.31 38.21
N PHE A 356 7.45 -17.68 38.61
CA PHE A 356 8.46 -18.32 39.46
C PHE A 356 7.99 -18.55 40.91
N ARG A 357 7.06 -17.73 41.42
CA ARG A 357 6.47 -17.90 42.76
C ARG A 357 5.64 -19.19 42.82
N ASP A 358 4.84 -19.44 41.80
CA ASP A 358 3.99 -20.63 41.69
C ASP A 358 4.81 -21.90 41.39
N LEU A 359 5.79 -21.81 40.47
CA LEU A 359 6.66 -22.94 40.12
C LEU A 359 7.50 -23.47 41.28
N ARG A 360 7.72 -22.67 42.33
CA ARG A 360 8.44 -23.07 43.57
C ARG A 360 7.84 -24.34 44.20
N THR A 361 6.53 -24.53 44.06
CA THR A 361 5.79 -25.71 44.56
C THR A 361 5.93 -26.95 43.66
N GLN A 362 6.21 -26.78 42.37
CA GLN A 362 6.38 -27.88 41.42
C GLN A 362 7.85 -28.34 41.32
N LEU A 363 8.79 -27.40 41.33
CA LEU A 363 10.24 -27.65 41.36
C LEU A 363 10.73 -28.34 42.65
N SER A 364 9.86 -28.47 43.66
CA SER A 364 10.10 -29.20 44.91
C SER A 364 9.54 -30.63 44.90
N LEU A 365 8.64 -30.97 43.97
CA LEU A 365 8.07 -32.32 43.81
C LEU A 365 8.88 -33.22 42.86
N THR A 366 9.63 -32.66 41.92
CA THR A 366 10.63 -33.40 41.13
C THR A 366 11.90 -33.69 41.93
N LYS A 367 11.77 -34.56 42.95
CA LYS A 367 12.92 -35.31 43.48
C LYS A 367 13.20 -36.46 42.53
N GLU A 368 14.28 -36.37 41.76
CA GLU A 368 14.82 -37.48 40.99
C GLU A 368 15.22 -38.61 41.96
N GLY A 369 14.37 -39.64 42.04
CA GLY A 369 14.49 -40.74 42.97
C GLY A 369 15.18 -41.93 42.34
N SER A 370 16.42 -42.22 42.74
CA SER A 370 17.07 -43.50 42.49
C SER A 370 16.21 -44.65 43.04
N TRP A 371 15.72 -45.53 42.16
CA TRP A 371 15.00 -46.75 42.52
C TRP A 371 15.84 -47.97 42.13
N THR A 372 16.14 -48.83 43.10
CA THR A 372 16.50 -50.24 42.84
C THR A 372 15.66 -51.16 43.74
N PRO A 373 15.32 -52.39 43.30
CA PRO A 373 14.14 -53.10 43.81
C PRO A 373 14.44 -54.07 44.97
N GLY A 374 13.43 -54.30 45.82
CA GLY A 374 13.50 -55.24 46.96
C GLY A 374 12.13 -55.76 47.42
N ILE A 375 11.68 -56.84 46.77
CA ILE A 375 10.66 -57.84 47.16
C ILE A 375 9.84 -57.56 48.44
N GLY A 376 8.52 -57.42 48.30
CA GLY A 376 7.56 -57.46 49.41
C GLY A 376 6.10 -57.31 48.97
N THR A 377 5.40 -58.42 48.74
CA THR A 377 3.95 -58.42 48.43
C THR A 377 3.10 -58.05 49.65
N PRO A 378 2.02 -57.26 49.48
CA PRO A 378 0.87 -57.30 50.38
C PRO A 378 -0.39 -57.88 49.69
N LYS A 379 -1.13 -58.71 50.44
CA LYS A 379 -2.44 -59.24 50.06
C LYS A 379 -3.56 -58.23 50.35
N ALA A 380 -4.73 -58.52 49.79
CA ALA A 380 -5.93 -57.67 49.74
C ALA A 380 -6.67 -57.40 51.07
N ALA A 381 -7.48 -56.32 51.04
CA ALA A 381 -8.85 -56.21 51.58
C ALA A 381 -9.08 -56.06 53.12
N PRO A 382 -10.29 -55.62 53.59
CA PRO A 382 -11.17 -54.55 53.06
C PRO A 382 -11.95 -53.69 54.12
N SER A 383 -12.51 -52.55 53.66
CA SER A 383 -13.87 -51.99 53.96
C SER A 383 -14.44 -51.69 55.37
N LYS A 384 -15.15 -50.53 55.42
CA LYS A 384 -16.45 -50.21 56.09
C LYS A 384 -16.55 -49.72 57.57
N ALA A 385 -16.92 -48.43 57.68
CA ALA A 385 -18.22 -47.89 58.19
C ALA A 385 -18.47 -47.53 59.68
N GLN A 386 -19.14 -46.35 59.83
CA GLN A 386 -20.02 -45.90 60.95
C GLN A 386 -19.35 -45.55 62.32
N LYS A 387 -19.87 -44.64 63.17
CA LYS A 387 -21.19 -43.96 63.27
C LYS A 387 -21.11 -42.63 64.10
N GLU A 388 -22.11 -41.75 63.94
CA GLU A 388 -22.84 -40.89 64.93
C GLU A 388 -22.25 -40.53 66.33
N ASP A 389 -22.69 -39.50 67.08
CA ASP A 389 -23.43 -38.22 66.88
C ASP A 389 -23.70 -37.59 68.29
N LYS A 390 -23.80 -36.25 68.47
CA LYS A 390 -24.65 -35.55 69.50
C LYS A 390 -24.38 -34.04 69.73
N GLU A 391 -25.48 -33.28 69.73
CA GLU A 391 -25.60 -31.88 70.18
C GLU A 391 -26.08 -31.75 71.65
N LYS A 392 -26.06 -30.51 72.22
CA LYS A 392 -27.22 -29.77 72.81
C LYS A 392 -26.81 -28.51 73.65
N ILE A 393 -27.26 -27.27 73.31
CA ILE A 393 -28.41 -26.46 73.88
C ILE A 393 -28.06 -25.66 75.17
N THR A 394 -28.39 -24.37 75.45
CA THR A 394 -29.13 -23.25 74.76
C THR A 394 -29.00 -21.86 75.47
N LYS A 395 -29.25 -20.76 74.71
CA LYS A 395 -29.94 -19.47 75.08
C LYS A 395 -29.26 -18.46 76.04
N ASP A 396 -29.52 -17.14 76.01
CA ASP A 396 -30.60 -16.29 75.41
C ASP A 396 -30.03 -15.03 74.67
N LYS A 397 -30.59 -14.62 73.51
CA LYS A 397 -31.48 -13.45 73.22
C LYS A 397 -30.97 -12.05 73.61
N ASP A 398 -31.14 -11.00 72.80
CA ASP A 398 -31.72 -10.81 71.44
C ASP A 398 -30.82 -9.75 70.69
N SER A 399 -31.02 -9.24 69.46
CA SER A 399 -32.21 -8.95 68.66
C SER A 399 -31.88 -8.69 67.16
N ASN A 400 -32.91 -8.41 66.36
CA ASN A 400 -32.95 -7.77 65.03
C ASN A 400 -32.22 -8.35 63.80
N GLN A 401 -33.05 -8.63 62.78
CA GLN A 401 -32.71 -9.06 61.42
C GLN A 401 -31.89 -8.03 60.63
N LYS A 402 -30.95 -8.52 59.80
CA LYS A 402 -30.91 -8.24 58.36
C LYS A 402 -30.10 -9.28 57.60
N THR A 403 -30.53 -9.57 56.38
CA THR A 403 -29.93 -10.57 55.49
C THR A 403 -28.61 -10.12 54.88
N SER A 404 -27.77 -11.09 54.54
CA SER A 404 -26.38 -10.96 54.09
C SER A 404 -26.17 -10.02 52.91
N ASN A 405 -25.26 -9.05 53.09
CA ASN A 405 -24.57 -8.33 52.02
C ASN A 405 -23.09 -8.18 52.41
N ALA A 406 -22.23 -7.92 51.41
CA ALA A 406 -20.77 -8.04 51.53
C ALA A 406 -20.11 -7.11 52.58
N ALA A 407 -19.03 -7.61 53.20
CA ALA A 407 -17.98 -6.84 53.88
C ALA A 407 -16.65 -7.60 53.70
N LYS A 408 -15.61 -7.00 53.10
CA LYS A 408 -14.55 -6.26 53.81
C LYS A 408 -13.96 -7.04 54.99
N ILE A 409 -12.81 -7.69 54.77
CA ILE A 409 -11.84 -7.94 55.83
C ILE A 409 -10.98 -6.68 55.96
N GLN A 410 -10.88 -6.17 57.17
CA GLN A 410 -10.22 -4.91 57.53
C GLN A 410 -8.83 -5.21 58.12
N LEU A 411 -7.91 -4.25 58.04
CA LEU A 411 -6.57 -4.38 58.62
C LEU A 411 -6.65 -4.71 60.11
N SER A 412 -5.90 -5.73 60.54
CA SER A 412 -5.42 -5.87 61.91
C SER A 412 -3.89 -5.92 61.88
N GLY A 413 -3.24 -4.85 62.35
CA GLY A 413 -1.80 -4.81 62.48
C GLY A 413 -1.33 -5.77 63.58
N ALA A 414 -0.51 -6.75 63.21
CA ALA A 414 0.33 -7.50 64.13
C ALA A 414 1.75 -7.46 63.58
N THR A 415 2.62 -6.70 64.24
CA THR A 415 4.03 -6.55 63.90
C THR A 415 4.78 -7.86 64.20
N VAL A 416 5.07 -8.64 63.16
CA VAL A 416 6.14 -9.65 63.17
C VAL A 416 6.90 -9.56 61.84
N GLU A 417 8.14 -9.07 61.94
CA GLU A 417 9.27 -9.25 61.02
C GLU A 417 9.10 -8.84 59.54
N ALA A 418 9.37 -7.57 59.27
CA ALA A 418 9.42 -6.96 57.94
C ALA A 418 10.84 -6.95 57.31
N GLU A 419 11.66 -7.99 57.54
CA GLU A 419 13.09 -7.96 57.15
C GLU A 419 13.42 -8.70 55.84
N ASN A 420 12.55 -9.61 55.35
CA ASN A 420 12.86 -10.47 54.19
C ASN A 420 12.25 -10.04 52.83
N VAL A 421 11.49 -8.93 52.76
CA VAL A 421 10.87 -8.46 51.50
C VAL A 421 11.72 -7.39 50.80
N THR A 422 12.52 -6.63 51.56
CA THR A 422 13.24 -5.44 51.09
C THR A 422 14.45 -5.76 50.19
N SER A 423 15.04 -6.96 50.32
CA SER A 423 16.23 -7.37 49.57
C SER A 423 15.93 -7.77 48.12
N LEU A 424 14.74 -8.31 47.84
CA LEU A 424 14.35 -8.81 46.51
C LEU A 424 14.24 -7.72 45.43
N SER A 425 13.83 -6.49 45.79
CA SER A 425 13.64 -5.41 44.82
C SER A 425 14.93 -4.69 44.42
N LEU A 426 15.94 -4.65 45.30
CA LEU A 426 17.22 -4.00 45.04
C LEU A 426 18.06 -4.74 43.99
N ASP A 427 18.09 -6.07 44.03
CA ASP A 427 18.83 -6.87 43.05
C ASP A 427 18.26 -6.73 41.62
N GLY A 428 16.92 -6.64 41.49
CA GLY A 428 16.25 -6.49 40.20
C GLY A 428 16.56 -5.16 39.51
N GLN A 429 16.85 -4.11 40.27
CA GLN A 429 17.16 -2.78 39.73
C GLN A 429 18.46 -2.75 38.91
N GLN A 430 19.40 -3.66 39.20
CA GLN A 430 20.67 -3.76 38.50
C GLN A 430 20.51 -4.13 37.01
N TYR A 431 19.39 -4.75 36.60
CA TYR A 431 19.07 -4.95 35.18
C TYR A 431 18.81 -3.63 34.45
N VAL A 432 18.12 -2.69 35.11
CA VAL A 432 17.81 -1.37 34.56
C VAL A 432 19.09 -0.52 34.48
N GLU A 433 19.91 -0.55 35.53
CA GLU A 433 21.21 0.15 35.58
C GLU A 433 22.20 -0.34 34.53
N ALA A 434 22.27 -1.66 34.30
CA ALA A 434 23.09 -2.26 33.26
C ALA A 434 22.51 -2.09 31.84
N GLY A 435 21.25 -1.66 31.70
CA GLY A 435 20.55 -1.60 30.42
C GLY A 435 20.29 -2.98 29.79
N THR A 436 20.06 -3.99 30.62
CA THR A 436 19.90 -5.38 30.17
C THR A 436 18.72 -5.53 29.20
N PHE A 437 18.92 -6.30 28.11
CA PHE A 437 17.86 -6.66 27.17
C PHE A 437 17.92 -8.13 26.77
N LEU A 438 16.74 -8.72 26.54
CA LEU A 438 16.56 -10.08 26.00
C LEU A 438 16.40 -10.02 24.48
N VAL A 439 17.06 -10.92 23.77
CA VAL A 439 16.74 -11.24 22.37
C VAL A 439 15.93 -12.53 22.34
N LEU A 440 14.71 -12.45 21.81
CA LEU A 440 13.79 -13.57 21.69
C LEU A 440 12.99 -13.54 20.37
N GLU A 441 12.61 -14.73 19.92
CA GLU A 441 11.75 -14.97 18.75
C GLU A 441 10.51 -15.73 19.21
N ILE A 442 9.31 -15.24 18.87
CA ILE A 442 8.05 -15.95 19.08
C ILE A 442 7.45 -16.21 17.71
N LYS A 443 7.21 -17.48 17.40
CA LYS A 443 6.81 -17.96 16.08
C LYS A 443 5.63 -18.91 16.17
N LEU A 444 4.73 -18.81 15.21
CA LEU A 444 3.54 -19.64 15.05
C LEU A 444 3.61 -20.38 13.72
N ALA A 445 3.11 -21.62 13.67
CA ALA A 445 2.98 -22.35 12.40
C ALA A 445 1.99 -21.66 11.42
N LYS A 446 0.93 -21.06 11.97
CA LYS A 446 -0.09 -20.28 11.24
C LYS A 446 -0.20 -18.89 11.84
N ALA A 447 -0.58 -17.90 11.04
CA ALA A 447 -0.90 -16.56 11.56
C ALA A 447 -2.16 -16.65 12.44
N LEU A 448 -2.23 -15.87 13.54
CA LEU A 448 -3.45 -15.82 14.38
C LEU A 448 -4.62 -15.27 13.58
N VAL A 449 -4.36 -14.23 12.79
CA VAL A 449 -5.30 -13.69 11.81
C VAL A 449 -4.85 -14.11 10.41
N PRO A 450 -5.61 -14.94 9.67
CA PRO A 450 -5.26 -15.30 8.31
C PRO A 450 -5.36 -14.08 7.38
N LYS A 451 -4.36 -13.87 6.52
CA LYS A 451 -4.44 -12.89 5.44
C LYS A 451 -5.46 -13.37 4.40
N ARG A 452 -6.33 -12.47 3.91
CA ARG A 452 -7.22 -12.76 2.79
C ARG A 452 -6.39 -13.15 1.57
N SER A 453 -6.80 -14.16 0.80
CA SER A 453 -6.07 -14.52 -0.42
C SER A 453 -6.28 -13.47 -1.50
N GLN A 454 -5.32 -13.36 -2.42
CA GLN A 454 -5.45 -12.47 -3.58
C GLN A 454 -6.70 -12.84 -4.41
N GLU A 455 -6.98 -14.13 -4.59
CA GLU A 455 -8.16 -14.64 -5.30
C GLU A 455 -9.48 -14.20 -4.63
N ASP A 456 -9.54 -14.20 -3.29
CA ASP A 456 -10.70 -13.70 -2.54
C ASP A 456 -10.91 -12.19 -2.75
N LEU A 457 -9.82 -11.42 -2.73
CA LEU A 457 -9.86 -9.96 -2.91
C LEU A 457 -10.28 -9.60 -4.35
N THR A 458 -9.67 -10.21 -5.37
CA THR A 458 -10.05 -10.01 -6.78
C THR A 458 -11.51 -10.41 -7.02
N ARG A 459 -11.99 -11.50 -6.41
CA ARG A 459 -13.40 -11.92 -6.46
C ARG A 459 -14.34 -10.87 -5.85
N ARG A 460 -14.05 -10.37 -4.64
CA ARG A 460 -14.85 -9.33 -3.97
C ARG A 460 -14.90 -8.05 -4.79
N VAL A 461 -13.75 -7.57 -5.26
CA VAL A 461 -13.65 -6.39 -6.14
C VAL A 461 -14.50 -6.58 -7.40
N LYS A 462 -14.48 -7.76 -8.03
CA LYS A 462 -15.33 -8.09 -9.18
C LYS A 462 -16.83 -8.17 -8.85
N GLU A 463 -17.19 -8.60 -7.65
CA GLU A 463 -18.59 -8.63 -7.18
C GLU A 463 -19.13 -7.24 -6.85
N MET A 464 -18.28 -6.33 -6.40
CA MET A 464 -18.60 -4.91 -6.17
C MET A 464 -18.73 -4.15 -7.50
N ILE A 465 -17.85 -4.42 -8.47
CA ILE A 465 -17.87 -3.84 -9.83
C ILE A 465 -18.74 -4.70 -10.75
N ARG A 466 -19.96 -5.05 -10.32
CA ARG A 466 -20.95 -5.67 -11.21
C ARG A 466 -21.35 -4.64 -12.26
N SER A 467 -20.86 -4.82 -13.47
CA SER A 467 -21.22 -3.99 -14.63
C SER A 467 -22.73 -3.87 -14.70
N ARG A 468 -23.26 -2.64 -14.61
CA ARG A 468 -24.68 -2.35 -14.84
C ARG A 468 -25.07 -3.07 -16.15
N PRO A 469 -26.06 -3.98 -16.14
CA PRO A 469 -26.48 -4.64 -17.37
C PRO A 469 -26.80 -3.56 -18.39
N PRO A 470 -26.33 -3.69 -19.65
CA PRO A 470 -26.55 -2.66 -20.63
C PRO A 470 -28.04 -2.34 -20.68
N LEU A 471 -28.38 -1.06 -20.50
CA LEU A 471 -29.78 -0.62 -20.59
C LEU A 471 -30.33 -1.18 -21.90
N PRO A 472 -31.44 -1.94 -21.87
CA PRO A 472 -31.90 -2.67 -23.05
C PRO A 472 -32.04 -1.68 -24.20
N VAL A 473 -31.32 -1.95 -25.29
CA VAL A 473 -31.13 -1.03 -26.42
C VAL A 473 -32.44 -0.89 -27.21
N ARG A 474 -33.39 -0.13 -26.63
CA ARG A 474 -34.72 0.14 -27.21
C ARG A 474 -34.77 1.50 -27.90
N THR A 475 -33.83 2.40 -27.61
CA THR A 475 -33.64 3.67 -28.32
C THR A 475 -33.25 3.49 -29.78
N GLU A 476 -32.58 2.38 -30.14
CA GLU A 476 -32.27 2.07 -31.55
C GLU A 476 -33.52 1.69 -32.35
N GLY A 477 -34.48 0.99 -31.74
CA GLY A 477 -35.79 0.71 -32.35
C GLY A 477 -36.57 1.97 -32.69
N ALA A 478 -36.61 2.93 -31.76
CA ALA A 478 -37.24 4.23 -31.95
C ALA A 478 -36.52 5.08 -33.02
N LYS A 479 -35.17 5.19 -32.96
CA LYS A 479 -34.38 5.90 -33.98
C LYS A 479 -34.60 5.30 -35.38
N LYS A 480 -34.50 3.97 -35.51
CA LYS A 480 -34.74 3.24 -36.77
C LYS A 480 -36.21 3.30 -37.23
N ALA A 481 -37.16 3.62 -36.36
CA ALA A 481 -38.54 3.92 -36.77
C ALA A 481 -38.66 5.33 -37.37
N VAL A 482 -37.95 6.31 -36.81
CA VAL A 482 -37.87 7.69 -37.30
C VAL A 482 -37.08 7.78 -38.60
N GLU A 483 -35.91 7.15 -38.70
CA GLU A 483 -35.12 7.04 -39.93
C GLU A 483 -35.92 6.36 -41.05
N ASN A 484 -36.65 5.28 -40.73
CA ASN A 484 -37.56 4.66 -41.68
C ASN A 484 -38.63 5.65 -42.15
N TYR A 485 -39.21 6.45 -41.26
CA TYR A 485 -40.22 7.46 -41.61
C TYR A 485 -39.64 8.58 -42.48
N HIS A 486 -38.45 9.09 -42.16
CA HIS A 486 -37.70 10.04 -42.98
C HIS A 486 -37.45 9.49 -44.39
N ASN A 487 -36.94 8.25 -44.51
CA ASN A 487 -36.70 7.59 -45.80
C ASN A 487 -37.97 7.46 -46.66
N HIS A 488 -39.13 7.17 -46.04
CA HIS A 488 -40.40 7.13 -46.77
C HIS A 488 -40.86 8.53 -47.19
N ILE A 489 -40.70 9.56 -46.35
CA ILE A 489 -40.98 10.95 -46.73
C ILE A 489 -40.11 11.38 -47.92
N THR A 490 -38.81 11.12 -47.88
CA THR A 490 -37.89 11.44 -48.97
C THR A 490 -38.27 10.70 -50.26
N SER A 491 -38.59 9.40 -50.17
CA SER A 491 -39.06 8.63 -51.33
C SER A 491 -40.38 9.17 -51.90
N ILE A 492 -41.31 9.62 -51.06
CA ILE A 492 -42.59 10.21 -51.47
C ILE A 492 -42.35 11.60 -52.07
N ALA A 493 -41.46 12.40 -51.50
CA ALA A 493 -41.09 13.72 -52.04
C ALA A 493 -40.46 13.59 -53.44
N VAL A 494 -39.51 12.65 -53.61
CA VAL A 494 -38.90 12.34 -54.92
C VAL A 494 -39.96 11.86 -55.92
N ALA A 495 -40.89 11.00 -55.51
CA ALA A 495 -41.98 10.53 -56.38
C ALA A 495 -42.93 11.67 -56.77
N ILE A 496 -43.33 12.54 -55.84
CA ILE A 496 -44.17 13.71 -56.13
C ILE A 496 -43.44 14.69 -57.06
N LEU A 497 -42.13 14.87 -56.87
CA LEU A 497 -41.29 15.69 -57.76
C LEU A 497 -41.14 15.08 -59.16
N SER A 498 -41.05 13.75 -59.31
CA SER A 498 -41.03 13.12 -60.64
C SER A 498 -42.37 13.28 -61.36
N GLU A 499 -43.50 13.07 -60.69
CA GLU A 499 -44.83 13.31 -61.26
C GLU A 499 -45.02 14.79 -61.66
N TYR A 500 -44.55 15.72 -60.83
CA TYR A 500 -44.57 17.14 -61.14
C TYR A 500 -43.72 17.47 -62.38
N HIS A 501 -42.53 16.88 -62.51
CA HIS A 501 -41.68 17.04 -63.70
C HIS A 501 -42.24 16.36 -64.95
N GLU A 502 -43.02 15.27 -64.83
CA GLU A 502 -43.72 14.66 -65.97
C GLU A 502 -44.91 15.50 -66.44
N LEU A 503 -45.68 16.07 -65.52
CA LEU A 503 -46.86 16.89 -65.83
C LEU A 503 -46.51 18.31 -66.30
N PHE A 504 -45.43 18.92 -65.80
CA PHE A 504 -45.10 20.34 -66.03
C PHE A 504 -43.71 20.58 -66.63
N GLY A 505 -42.89 19.55 -66.80
CA GLY A 505 -41.53 19.63 -67.34
C GLY A 505 -40.47 20.03 -66.30
N LYS A 506 -39.19 19.87 -66.67
CA LYS A 506 -38.02 20.19 -65.81
C LYS A 506 -37.51 21.63 -65.92
N GLN A 507 -38.23 22.55 -66.58
CA GLN A 507 -37.73 23.90 -66.83
C GLN A 507 -37.86 24.78 -65.58
N LEU A 508 -36.72 25.20 -65.03
CA LEU A 508 -36.62 26.37 -64.17
C LEU A 508 -37.08 27.61 -64.97
N PRO A 509 -38.03 28.40 -64.46
CA PRO A 509 -38.44 29.63 -65.14
C PRO A 509 -37.33 30.68 -65.05
N GLU A 510 -36.77 31.08 -66.19
CA GLU A 510 -35.91 32.25 -66.29
C GLU A 510 -36.71 33.51 -65.89
N GLN A 511 -36.30 34.12 -64.77
CA GLN A 511 -36.61 35.49 -64.35
C GLN A 511 -38.00 36.05 -64.73
N GLY A 512 -39.05 35.58 -64.04
CA GLY A 512 -40.37 36.20 -64.12
C GLY A 512 -41.30 35.75 -62.99
N ALA A 513 -41.93 36.70 -62.30
CA ALA A 513 -42.77 36.41 -61.14
C ALA A 513 -43.93 35.44 -61.48
N ILE A 514 -43.86 34.22 -60.93
CA ILE A 514 -44.92 33.22 -61.08
C ILE A 514 -46.18 33.75 -60.39
N LYS A 515 -47.28 33.89 -61.14
CA LYS A 515 -48.55 34.32 -60.57
C LYS A 515 -49.06 33.23 -59.61
N HIS A 516 -49.36 33.59 -58.37
CA HIS A 516 -49.96 32.69 -57.37
C HIS A 516 -51.12 31.80 -57.90
N PRO A 517 -52.10 32.29 -58.69
CA PRO A 517 -53.15 31.43 -59.22
C PRO A 517 -52.64 30.27 -60.10
N THR A 518 -51.54 30.44 -60.85
CA THR A 518 -50.98 29.34 -61.66
C THR A 518 -50.39 28.20 -60.79
N LEU A 519 -49.79 28.52 -59.64
CA LEU A 519 -49.29 27.51 -58.70
C LEU A 519 -50.44 26.77 -57.99
N GLU A 520 -51.54 27.45 -57.67
CA GLU A 520 -52.73 26.80 -57.11
C GLU A 520 -53.42 25.89 -58.15
N GLU A 521 -53.49 26.31 -59.41
CA GLU A 521 -54.03 25.48 -60.50
C GLU A 521 -53.17 24.24 -60.74
N GLN A 522 -51.84 24.40 -60.83
CA GLN A 522 -50.88 23.29 -60.93
C GLN A 522 -50.97 22.35 -59.72
N LYS A 523 -51.09 22.89 -58.50
CA LYS A 523 -51.30 22.10 -57.28
C LYS A 523 -52.62 21.34 -57.32
N ARG A 524 -53.71 21.93 -57.79
CA ARG A 524 -55.01 21.24 -57.94
C ARG A 524 -54.92 20.11 -58.96
N GLN A 525 -54.28 20.34 -60.10
CA GLN A 525 -54.11 19.35 -61.16
C GLN A 525 -53.20 18.19 -60.72
N LEU A 526 -52.09 18.47 -60.03
CA LEU A 526 -51.23 17.44 -59.41
C LEU A 526 -52.00 16.63 -58.36
N ASN A 527 -52.77 17.28 -57.48
CA ASN A 527 -53.57 16.57 -56.48
C ASN A 527 -54.69 15.75 -57.13
N PHE A 528 -55.30 16.20 -58.23
CA PHE A 528 -56.26 15.41 -58.98
C PHE A 528 -55.60 14.15 -59.54
N GLU A 529 -54.43 14.29 -60.18
CA GLU A 529 -53.74 13.15 -60.81
C GLU A 529 -53.18 12.14 -59.78
N LEU A 530 -52.65 12.61 -58.65
CA LEU A 530 -52.23 11.74 -57.55
C LEU A 530 -53.40 10.95 -56.93
N ASN A 531 -54.62 11.50 -56.95
CA ASN A 531 -55.82 10.82 -56.46
C ASN A 531 -56.45 9.89 -57.52
N SER A 532 -56.50 10.28 -58.80
CA SER A 532 -57.05 9.48 -59.90
C SER A 532 -56.19 8.24 -60.19
N SER A 533 -54.86 8.39 -60.14
CA SER A 533 -53.89 7.30 -60.35
C SER A 533 -53.74 6.35 -59.16
N GLY A 534 -54.35 6.65 -58.01
CA GLY A 534 -54.20 5.89 -56.77
C GLY A 534 -52.85 6.06 -56.05
N LYS A 535 -51.88 6.80 -56.61
CA LYS A 535 -50.55 7.03 -56.02
C LYS A 535 -50.64 7.66 -54.63
N TYR A 536 -51.57 8.60 -54.42
CA TYR A 536 -51.87 9.19 -53.11
C TYR A 536 -52.26 8.16 -52.04
N PHE A 537 -53.05 7.15 -52.42
CA PHE A 537 -53.45 6.07 -51.51
C PHE A 537 -52.25 5.20 -51.13
N ALA A 538 -51.39 4.86 -52.11
CA ALA A 538 -50.17 4.10 -51.86
C ALA A 538 -49.21 4.83 -50.89
N PHE A 539 -48.99 6.13 -51.06
CA PHE A 539 -48.19 6.94 -50.14
C PHE A 539 -48.79 6.97 -48.72
N LYS A 540 -50.12 7.09 -48.60
CA LYS A 540 -50.83 7.06 -47.32
C LYS A 540 -50.67 5.71 -46.60
N GLU A 541 -50.70 4.60 -47.34
CA GLU A 541 -50.54 3.26 -46.77
C GLU A 541 -49.08 2.97 -46.34
N GLN A 542 -48.10 3.44 -47.11
CA GLN A 542 -46.68 3.41 -46.72
C GLN A 542 -46.42 4.19 -45.43
N LEU A 543 -46.90 5.44 -45.35
CA LEU A 543 -46.76 6.28 -44.15
C LEU A 543 -47.47 5.67 -42.93
N LYS A 544 -48.64 5.04 -43.12
CA LYS A 544 -49.38 4.37 -42.03
C LYS A 544 -48.51 3.32 -41.31
N TYR A 545 -47.75 2.49 -42.05
CA TYR A 545 -46.88 1.49 -41.43
C TYR A 545 -45.73 2.13 -40.64
N ALA A 546 -45.09 3.16 -41.19
CA ALA A 546 -44.03 3.91 -40.52
C ALA A 546 -44.53 4.60 -39.23
N VAL A 547 -45.71 5.24 -39.29
CA VAL A 547 -46.35 5.90 -38.13
C VAL A 547 -46.73 4.88 -37.05
N VAL A 548 -47.32 3.74 -37.40
CA VAL A 548 -47.63 2.67 -36.43
C VAL A 548 -46.35 2.15 -35.77
N LYS A 549 -45.25 2.03 -36.51
CA LYS A 549 -43.94 1.66 -35.95
C LYS A 549 -43.42 2.74 -34.98
N ILE A 550 -43.55 4.03 -35.30
CA ILE A 550 -43.22 5.13 -34.37
C ILE A 550 -44.07 5.06 -33.09
N VAL A 551 -45.38 4.87 -33.20
CA VAL A 551 -46.27 4.74 -32.02
C VAL A 551 -45.86 3.56 -31.13
N ARG A 552 -45.48 2.43 -31.74
CA ARG A 552 -45.06 1.24 -31.01
C ARG A 552 -43.69 1.37 -30.36
N GLU A 553 -42.69 1.91 -31.07
CA GLU A 553 -41.28 1.94 -30.64
C GLU A 553 -40.92 3.19 -29.82
N LYS A 554 -41.50 4.37 -30.15
CA LYS A 554 -41.25 5.65 -29.45
C LYS A 554 -42.23 5.87 -28.29
N TYR A 555 -43.52 5.68 -28.54
CA TYR A 555 -44.58 6.00 -27.57
C TYR A 555 -44.98 4.81 -26.69
N LEU A 556 -44.56 3.59 -27.04
CA LEU A 556 -44.82 2.34 -26.29
C LEU A 556 -46.32 2.03 -26.04
N LYS A 557 -47.24 2.76 -26.70
CA LYS A 557 -48.69 2.57 -26.60
C LYS A 557 -49.08 1.30 -27.34
N THR A 558 -49.40 0.26 -26.57
CA THR A 558 -49.84 -1.07 -27.06
C THR A 558 -51.22 -1.48 -26.54
N THR A 559 -51.80 -0.68 -25.64
CA THR A 559 -53.14 -0.83 -25.06
C THR A 559 -54.10 0.21 -25.64
N ALA A 560 -55.40 -0.03 -25.55
CA ALA A 560 -56.41 0.97 -25.85
C ALA A 560 -56.39 2.11 -24.81
N PHE A 561 -56.88 3.30 -25.21
CA PHE A 561 -57.06 4.45 -24.32
C PHE A 561 -58.32 4.28 -23.48
N GLU A 562 -58.30 4.74 -22.22
CA GLU A 562 -59.43 4.57 -21.29
C GLU A 562 -60.46 5.70 -21.44
N THR A 563 -60.02 6.91 -21.84
CA THR A 563 -60.88 8.06 -22.10
C THR A 563 -60.73 8.61 -23.53
N GLN A 564 -61.79 9.25 -24.02
CA GLN A 564 -61.79 9.91 -25.34
C GLN A 564 -60.87 11.15 -25.37
N GLU A 565 -60.67 11.79 -24.22
CA GLU A 565 -59.81 12.97 -24.06
C GLU A 565 -58.33 12.59 -24.19
N GLU A 566 -57.87 11.53 -23.52
CA GLU A 566 -56.51 10.98 -23.68
C GLU A 566 -56.17 10.60 -25.13
N LEU A 567 -57.14 10.00 -25.84
CA LEU A 567 -56.97 9.67 -27.26
C LEU A 567 -56.78 10.94 -28.10
N GLN A 568 -57.54 11.99 -27.81
CA GLN A 568 -57.52 13.24 -28.58
C GLN A 568 -56.27 14.09 -28.27
N GLU A 569 -55.80 14.06 -27.03
CA GLU A 569 -54.51 14.64 -26.62
C GLU A 569 -53.35 13.90 -27.30
N PHE A 570 -53.32 12.56 -27.23
CA PHE A 570 -52.29 11.74 -27.89
C PHE A 570 -52.25 11.94 -29.41
N LEU A 571 -53.41 12.05 -30.07
CA LEU A 571 -53.49 12.30 -31.51
C LEU A 571 -52.94 13.68 -31.90
N SER A 572 -53.13 14.70 -31.05
CA SER A 572 -52.57 16.04 -31.33
C SER A 572 -51.05 16.07 -31.10
N GLU A 573 -50.55 15.44 -30.04
CA GLU A 573 -49.11 15.29 -29.78
C GLU A 573 -48.40 14.51 -30.90
N LEU A 574 -48.98 13.38 -31.33
CA LEU A 574 -48.46 12.57 -32.44
C LEU A 574 -48.47 13.35 -33.76
N TYR A 575 -49.52 14.13 -34.04
CA TYR A 575 -49.60 14.96 -35.24
C TYR A 575 -48.48 16.01 -35.29
N VAL A 576 -48.29 16.77 -34.21
CA VAL A 576 -47.21 17.78 -34.11
C VAL A 576 -45.86 17.11 -34.32
N TYR A 577 -45.59 16.00 -33.63
CA TYR A 577 -44.32 15.29 -33.75
C TYR A 577 -44.05 14.78 -35.18
N LEU A 578 -45.05 14.22 -35.87
CA LEU A 578 -44.89 13.72 -37.23
C LEU A 578 -44.65 14.85 -38.23
N VAL A 579 -45.30 16.01 -38.05
CA VAL A 579 -45.07 17.20 -38.88
C VAL A 579 -43.65 17.75 -38.67
N ASP A 580 -43.17 17.85 -37.43
CA ASP A 580 -41.79 18.27 -37.14
C ASP A 580 -40.76 17.33 -37.78
N GLN A 581 -40.95 16.01 -37.64
CA GLN A 581 -40.04 15.03 -38.26
C GLN A 581 -40.11 15.04 -39.79
N MET A 582 -41.27 15.37 -40.37
CA MET A 582 -41.41 15.58 -41.81
C MET A 582 -40.63 16.81 -42.29
N HIS A 583 -40.69 17.92 -41.55
CA HIS A 583 -39.88 19.11 -41.85
C HIS A 583 -38.38 18.83 -41.74
N VAL A 584 -37.94 18.04 -40.75
CA VAL A 584 -36.53 17.61 -40.65
C VAL A 584 -36.09 16.81 -41.89
N ALA A 585 -36.87 15.81 -42.31
CA ALA A 585 -36.54 14.99 -43.48
C ALA A 585 -36.50 15.81 -44.79
N LEU A 586 -37.49 16.69 -45.00
CA LEU A 586 -37.55 17.55 -46.18
C LEU A 586 -36.41 18.57 -46.19
N ASN A 587 -36.06 19.17 -45.04
CA ASN A 587 -34.95 20.11 -44.95
C ASN A 587 -33.60 19.41 -45.16
N GLN A 588 -33.43 18.15 -44.72
CA GLN A 588 -32.24 17.36 -45.01
C GLN A 588 -32.11 17.10 -46.52
N PHE A 589 -33.16 16.60 -47.16
CA PHE A 589 -33.21 16.38 -48.61
C PHE A 589 -32.90 17.65 -49.42
N LEU A 590 -33.44 18.80 -49.01
CA LEU A 590 -33.15 20.10 -49.63
C LEU A 590 -31.74 20.64 -49.32
N SER A 591 -31.05 20.15 -48.28
CA SER A 591 -29.72 20.61 -47.88
C SER A 591 -28.58 19.77 -48.47
N GLU A 592 -28.82 18.51 -48.84
CA GLU A 592 -27.82 17.64 -49.47
C GLU A 592 -27.33 18.18 -50.83
N GLU A 593 -28.14 18.98 -51.53
CA GLU A 593 -27.73 19.68 -52.77
C GLU A 593 -26.86 20.93 -52.52
N ALA A 594 -26.66 21.37 -51.27
CA ALA A 594 -26.15 22.72 -50.98
C ALA A 594 -24.97 22.84 -49.99
N ALA A 595 -24.53 21.76 -49.31
CA ALA A 595 -23.50 21.87 -48.26
C ALA A 595 -22.40 20.81 -48.33
N SER A 596 -21.15 21.24 -48.55
CA SER A 596 -19.97 20.45 -48.21
C SER A 596 -19.81 20.38 -46.67
N PRO A 597 -19.52 19.20 -46.10
CA PRO A 597 -19.28 19.10 -44.67
C PRO A 597 -18.00 19.85 -44.28
N ALA A 598 -18.06 20.61 -43.18
CA ALA A 598 -16.90 21.30 -42.64
C ALA A 598 -15.78 20.29 -42.29
N PRO A 599 -14.50 20.63 -42.51
CA PRO A 599 -13.39 19.73 -42.21
C PRO A 599 -13.37 19.37 -40.72
N ALA A 600 -13.20 18.08 -40.42
CA ALA A 600 -13.05 17.61 -39.05
C ALA A 600 -11.81 18.26 -38.41
N SER A 601 -11.93 18.72 -37.17
CA SER A 601 -10.80 19.36 -36.46
C SER A 601 -9.68 18.34 -36.27
N ARG A 602 -8.44 18.74 -36.57
CA ARG A 602 -7.24 17.91 -36.42
C ARG A 602 -6.75 17.84 -34.98
N THR A 603 -7.69 17.81 -34.04
CA THR A 603 -7.40 17.74 -32.60
C THR A 603 -6.77 16.41 -32.27
N THR A 604 -5.48 16.40 -31.93
CA THR A 604 -4.81 15.20 -31.43
C THR A 604 -5.27 14.88 -30.00
N GLU A 605 -4.99 13.67 -29.57
CA GLU A 605 -5.36 13.16 -28.25
C GLU A 605 -4.60 13.90 -27.12
N GLU A 606 -3.33 14.22 -27.35
CA GLU A 606 -2.48 15.02 -26.45
C GLU A 606 -3.00 16.47 -26.33
N GLN A 607 -3.44 17.07 -27.44
CA GLN A 607 -4.03 18.42 -27.45
C GLN A 607 -5.32 18.51 -26.63
N LEU A 608 -6.15 17.46 -26.64
CA LEU A 608 -7.32 17.41 -25.75
C LEU A 608 -6.94 17.36 -24.27
N GLY A 609 -5.82 16.72 -23.91
CA GLY A 609 -5.27 16.76 -22.55
C GLY A 609 -4.85 18.18 -22.13
N LEU A 610 -4.22 18.93 -23.04
CA LEU A 610 -3.87 20.33 -22.80
C LEU A 610 -5.12 21.22 -22.67
N PHE A 611 -6.15 21.04 -23.52
CA PHE A 611 -7.39 21.82 -23.43
C PHE A 611 -8.18 21.54 -22.14
N VAL A 612 -8.14 20.29 -21.64
CA VAL A 612 -8.65 19.94 -20.30
C VAL A 612 -7.93 20.78 -19.23
N HIS A 613 -6.60 20.73 -19.21
CA HIS A 613 -5.80 21.41 -18.19
C HIS A 613 -5.97 22.94 -18.25
N GLU A 614 -6.01 23.52 -19.45
CA GLU A 614 -6.34 24.94 -19.65
C GLU A 614 -7.71 25.30 -19.07
N ALA A 615 -8.74 24.48 -19.33
CA ALA A 615 -10.08 24.74 -18.81
C ALA A 615 -10.16 24.60 -17.29
N GLU A 616 -9.47 23.62 -16.70
CA GLU A 616 -9.38 23.42 -15.25
C GLU A 616 -8.71 24.60 -14.54
N VAL A 617 -7.54 25.06 -15.02
CA VAL A 617 -6.82 26.20 -14.40
C VAL A 617 -7.52 27.54 -14.66
N ASN A 618 -8.31 27.66 -15.74
CA ASN A 618 -9.22 28.78 -15.96
C ASN A 618 -10.53 28.69 -15.13
N LYS A 619 -10.74 27.61 -14.36
CA LYS A 619 -11.98 27.30 -13.62
C LYS A 619 -13.24 27.19 -14.49
N ASP A 620 -13.13 26.98 -15.81
CA ASP A 620 -14.28 26.65 -16.66
C ASP A 620 -14.59 25.15 -16.58
N TYR A 621 -15.13 24.74 -15.44
CA TYR A 621 -15.47 23.35 -15.16
C TYR A 621 -16.49 22.76 -16.15
N LYS A 622 -17.30 23.60 -16.81
CA LYS A 622 -18.25 23.12 -17.83
C LYS A 622 -17.51 22.70 -19.10
N LEU A 623 -16.56 23.52 -19.55
CA LEU A 623 -15.72 23.22 -20.71
C LEU A 623 -14.75 22.06 -20.42
N ALA A 624 -14.15 22.03 -19.23
CA ALA A 624 -13.28 20.92 -18.79
C ALA A 624 -14.02 19.58 -18.79
N SER A 625 -15.23 19.52 -18.23
CA SER A 625 -16.07 18.31 -18.24
C SER A 625 -16.42 17.85 -19.66
N LEU A 626 -16.65 18.78 -20.59
CA LEU A 626 -16.90 18.46 -22.00
C LEU A 626 -15.65 17.85 -22.67
N TYR A 627 -14.47 18.42 -22.47
CA TYR A 627 -13.23 17.87 -23.05
C TYR A 627 -12.84 16.51 -22.44
N HIS A 628 -13.03 16.30 -21.14
CA HIS A 628 -12.87 14.98 -20.51
C HIS A 628 -13.82 13.94 -21.13
N GLN A 629 -15.10 14.29 -21.30
CA GLN A 629 -16.07 13.42 -21.98
C GLN A 629 -15.68 13.13 -23.42
N GLN A 630 -15.09 14.09 -24.15
CA GLN A 630 -14.57 13.88 -25.50
C GLN A 630 -13.36 12.93 -25.53
N ARG A 631 -12.41 13.05 -24.57
CA ARG A 631 -11.27 12.12 -24.43
C ARG A 631 -11.76 10.68 -24.22
N VAL A 632 -12.64 10.49 -23.23
CA VAL A 632 -13.24 9.18 -22.90
C VAL A 632 -14.13 8.63 -24.02
N ALA A 633 -14.82 9.50 -24.79
CA ALA A 633 -15.64 9.06 -25.92
C ALA A 633 -14.81 8.60 -27.14
N ARG A 634 -13.59 9.14 -27.31
CA ARG A 634 -12.65 8.72 -28.37
C ARG A 634 -12.03 7.37 -28.08
N ASP A 635 -11.49 7.19 -26.87
CA ASP A 635 -11.01 5.90 -26.39
C ASP A 635 -11.62 5.55 -25.03
N GLN A 636 -12.53 4.58 -25.05
CA GLN A 636 -13.20 4.05 -23.86
C GLN A 636 -12.35 2.99 -23.14
N CYS A 637 -11.30 2.47 -23.78
CA CYS A 637 -10.41 1.44 -23.25
C CYS A 637 -9.17 2.03 -22.56
N ASN A 638 -8.89 3.33 -22.75
CA ASN A 638 -7.78 3.99 -22.07
C ASN A 638 -8.11 4.24 -20.58
N ILE A 639 -7.43 3.49 -19.71
CA ILE A 639 -7.56 3.60 -18.25
C ILE A 639 -7.26 5.02 -17.77
N GLN A 640 -6.24 5.68 -18.31
CA GLN A 640 -5.80 7.00 -17.86
C GLN A 640 -6.88 8.06 -18.02
N TYR A 641 -7.73 8.00 -19.05
CA TYR A 641 -8.78 9.01 -19.27
C TYR A 641 -9.93 8.87 -18.27
N TRP A 642 -10.23 7.64 -17.84
CA TRP A 642 -11.13 7.40 -16.72
C TRP A 642 -10.53 7.86 -15.39
N LEU A 643 -9.21 7.77 -15.22
CA LEU A 643 -8.52 8.27 -14.03
C LEU A 643 -8.49 9.81 -13.99
N ASP A 644 -8.11 10.46 -15.08
CA ASP A 644 -8.09 11.92 -15.24
C ASP A 644 -9.49 12.49 -15.00
N TYR A 645 -10.52 11.93 -15.64
CA TYR A 645 -11.90 12.39 -15.47
C TYR A 645 -12.41 12.14 -14.04
N GLY A 646 -12.02 11.03 -13.41
CA GLY A 646 -12.34 10.76 -12.01
C GLY A 646 -11.68 11.76 -11.05
N ALA A 647 -10.42 12.14 -11.28
CA ALA A 647 -9.72 13.17 -10.51
C ALA A 647 -10.32 14.57 -10.69
N PHE A 648 -10.83 14.89 -11.88
CA PHE A 648 -11.63 16.09 -12.15
C PHE A 648 -13.00 16.05 -11.45
N CYS A 649 -13.67 14.90 -11.41
CA CYS A 649 -14.89 14.74 -10.62
C CYS A 649 -14.63 14.88 -9.11
N LEU A 650 -13.43 14.56 -8.60
CA LEU A 650 -13.06 14.87 -7.21
C LEU A 650 -12.81 16.37 -6.99
N LEU A 651 -12.16 17.05 -7.94
CA LEU A 651 -11.96 18.51 -7.91
C LEU A 651 -13.29 19.29 -7.89
N THR A 652 -14.31 18.77 -8.58
CA THR A 652 -15.66 19.36 -8.66
C THR A 652 -16.63 18.82 -7.59
N GLU A 653 -16.13 18.10 -6.59
CA GLU A 653 -16.89 17.45 -5.50
C GLU A 653 -17.96 16.41 -5.95
N GLU A 654 -17.99 16.03 -7.22
CA GLU A 654 -18.87 15.02 -7.81
C GLU A 654 -18.41 13.57 -7.52
N THR A 655 -18.25 13.24 -6.23
CA THR A 655 -17.72 11.96 -5.73
C THR A 655 -18.39 10.71 -6.31
N THR A 656 -19.70 10.76 -6.58
CA THR A 656 -20.45 9.64 -7.17
C THR A 656 -20.12 9.39 -8.64
N LYS A 657 -19.73 10.42 -9.40
CA LYS A 657 -19.22 10.25 -10.77
C LYS A 657 -17.76 9.79 -10.76
N ALA A 658 -16.95 10.31 -9.83
CA ALA A 658 -15.59 9.83 -9.61
C ALA A 658 -15.56 8.32 -9.32
N GLN A 659 -16.45 7.84 -8.43
CA GLN A 659 -16.62 6.41 -8.14
C GLN A 659 -16.91 5.60 -9.41
N GLN A 660 -17.83 6.05 -10.25
CA GLN A 660 -18.17 5.38 -11.51
C GLN A 660 -16.99 5.35 -12.50
N CYS A 661 -16.22 6.43 -12.60
CA CYS A 661 -15.05 6.50 -13.47
C CYS A 661 -13.94 5.53 -13.02
N PHE A 662 -13.62 5.49 -11.72
CA PHE A 662 -12.62 4.56 -11.19
C PHE A 662 -13.10 3.10 -11.23
N GLN A 663 -14.39 2.84 -11.02
CA GLN A 663 -14.97 1.50 -11.25
C GLN A 663 -14.91 1.09 -12.72
N LYS A 664 -15.05 2.04 -13.66
CA LYS A 664 -14.86 1.76 -15.10
C LYS A 664 -13.41 1.43 -15.41
N ALA A 665 -12.45 2.18 -14.87
CA ALA A 665 -11.03 1.89 -14.96
C ALA A 665 -10.69 0.46 -14.45
N LEU A 666 -11.21 0.07 -13.27
CA LEU A 666 -11.06 -1.30 -12.75
C LEU A 666 -11.80 -2.38 -13.55
N SER A 667 -12.85 -2.03 -14.30
CA SER A 667 -13.52 -2.98 -15.19
C SER A 667 -12.74 -3.27 -16.48
N LEU A 668 -11.79 -2.39 -16.83
CA LEU A 668 -10.84 -2.59 -17.93
C LEU A 668 -9.64 -3.42 -17.45
N ASP A 669 -9.01 -3.03 -16.33
CA ASP A 669 -7.97 -3.81 -15.66
C ASP A 669 -8.24 -3.96 -14.15
N PRO A 670 -8.69 -5.14 -13.68
CA PRO A 670 -8.90 -5.44 -12.27
C PRO A 670 -7.62 -5.42 -11.40
N HIS A 671 -6.44 -5.41 -12.02
CA HIS A 671 -5.15 -5.41 -11.33
C HIS A 671 -4.48 -4.03 -11.30
N HIS A 672 -5.13 -2.99 -11.84
CA HIS A 672 -4.54 -1.66 -11.91
C HIS A 672 -4.48 -0.97 -10.53
N ILE A 673 -3.28 -0.96 -9.93
CA ILE A 673 -3.04 -0.54 -8.54
C ILE A 673 -3.53 0.88 -8.27
N GLN A 674 -3.27 1.84 -9.18
CA GLN A 674 -3.74 3.21 -9.03
C GLN A 674 -5.27 3.30 -9.00
N SER A 675 -5.97 2.53 -9.83
CA SER A 675 -7.45 2.49 -9.82
C SER A 675 -7.99 1.86 -8.53
N LEU A 676 -7.31 0.86 -7.96
CA LEU A 676 -7.67 0.28 -6.66
C LEU A 676 -7.50 1.29 -5.53
N MET A 677 -6.35 1.99 -5.46
CA MET A 677 -6.11 3.04 -4.46
C MET A 677 -7.15 4.17 -4.58
N LEU A 678 -7.53 4.56 -5.79
CA LEU A 678 -8.53 5.59 -6.05
C LEU A 678 -9.95 5.14 -5.66
N CYS A 679 -10.34 3.91 -5.97
CA CYS A 679 -11.59 3.34 -5.46
C CYS A 679 -11.61 3.26 -3.93
N GLY A 680 -10.47 2.94 -3.30
CA GLY A 680 -10.31 2.98 -1.84
C GLY A 680 -10.52 4.39 -1.26
N ILE A 681 -9.86 5.41 -1.83
CA ILE A 681 -10.01 6.82 -1.42
C ILE A 681 -11.48 7.27 -1.56
N VAL A 682 -12.13 7.00 -2.70
CA VAL A 682 -13.53 7.39 -2.91
C VAL A 682 -14.49 6.63 -2.00
N ALA A 683 -14.27 5.34 -1.77
CA ALA A 683 -15.06 4.56 -0.81
C ALA A 683 -14.96 5.15 0.61
N VAL A 684 -13.78 5.63 1.03
CA VAL A 684 -13.61 6.37 2.31
C VAL A 684 -14.37 7.69 2.32
N MET A 685 -14.31 8.48 1.23
CA MET A 685 -15.07 9.73 1.12
C MET A 685 -16.59 9.50 1.16
N LEU A 686 -17.06 8.34 0.68
CA LEU A 686 -18.45 7.88 0.74
C LEU A 686 -18.80 7.12 2.04
N GLN A 687 -17.86 7.00 3.00
CA GLN A 687 -18.00 6.27 4.28
C GLN A 687 -18.21 4.74 4.15
N ASN A 688 -17.95 4.16 2.97
CA ASN A 688 -17.97 2.72 2.72
C ASN A 688 -16.65 2.05 3.18
N TYR A 689 -16.43 2.01 4.49
CA TYR A 689 -15.17 1.54 5.08
C TYR A 689 -14.82 0.07 4.78
N GLU A 690 -15.81 -0.82 4.67
CA GLU A 690 -15.56 -2.24 4.34
C GLU A 690 -15.07 -2.41 2.89
N GLU A 691 -15.67 -1.67 1.95
CA GLU A 691 -15.27 -1.64 0.55
C GLU A 691 -13.84 -1.10 0.41
N ALA A 692 -13.56 0.02 1.09
CA ALA A 692 -12.24 0.62 1.15
C ALA A 692 -11.15 -0.33 1.67
N GLU A 693 -11.44 -1.11 2.74
CA GLU A 693 -10.50 -2.12 3.25
C GLU A 693 -10.12 -3.13 2.16
N THR A 694 -11.11 -3.65 1.42
CA THR A 694 -10.84 -4.63 0.34
C THR A 694 -10.03 -4.02 -0.81
N PHE A 695 -10.25 -2.75 -1.17
CA PHE A 695 -9.49 -2.07 -2.21
C PHE A 695 -8.03 -1.84 -1.79
N PHE A 696 -7.78 -1.32 -0.58
CA PHE A 696 -6.43 -1.08 -0.08
C PHE A 696 -5.66 -2.38 0.19
N GLU A 697 -6.31 -3.41 0.75
CA GLU A 697 -5.70 -4.74 0.90
C GLU A 697 -5.32 -5.35 -0.44
N ASN A 698 -6.18 -5.24 -1.47
CA ASN A 698 -5.87 -5.73 -2.80
C ASN A 698 -4.68 -4.99 -3.42
N ALA A 699 -4.66 -3.65 -3.34
CA ALA A 699 -3.53 -2.85 -3.82
C ALA A 699 -2.19 -3.26 -3.17
N CYS A 700 -2.16 -3.45 -1.84
CA CYS A 700 -0.97 -3.90 -1.11
C CYS A 700 -0.60 -5.38 -1.36
N CYS A 701 -1.53 -6.19 -1.88
CA CYS A 701 -1.25 -7.58 -2.27
C CYS A 701 -0.72 -7.70 -3.71
N LEU A 702 -1.20 -6.87 -4.64
CA LEU A 702 -0.76 -6.87 -6.03
C LEU A 702 0.65 -6.29 -6.18
N GLU A 703 0.94 -5.18 -5.48
CA GLU A 703 2.28 -4.60 -5.44
C GLU A 703 2.76 -4.45 -3.98
N PRO A 704 3.39 -5.49 -3.40
CA PRO A 704 3.99 -5.40 -2.08
C PRO A 704 5.08 -4.34 -1.95
N SER A 705 5.70 -3.91 -3.07
CA SER A 705 6.71 -2.84 -3.13
C SER A 705 6.15 -1.41 -3.08
N SER A 706 4.83 -1.24 -3.15
CA SER A 706 4.21 0.08 -3.33
C SER A 706 4.16 0.89 -2.03
N ILE A 707 5.12 1.79 -1.84
CA ILE A 707 5.17 2.69 -0.66
C ILE A 707 3.88 3.51 -0.53
N VAL A 708 3.32 3.97 -1.66
CA VAL A 708 2.09 4.77 -1.67
C VAL A 708 0.89 3.94 -1.22
N ALA A 709 0.72 2.71 -1.70
CA ALA A 709 -0.41 1.85 -1.29
C ALA A 709 -0.38 1.56 0.22
N TRP A 710 0.80 1.21 0.77
CA TRP A 710 0.96 0.99 2.21
C TRP A 710 0.71 2.27 3.03
N THR A 711 1.19 3.43 2.58
CA THR A 711 0.96 4.70 3.28
C THR A 711 -0.53 5.08 3.26
N LEU A 712 -1.22 4.92 2.13
CA LEU A 712 -2.67 5.17 2.02
C LEU A 712 -3.47 4.20 2.89
N SER A 713 -3.10 2.91 2.92
CA SER A 713 -3.71 1.94 3.83
C SER A 713 -3.49 2.30 5.30
N GLY A 714 -2.33 2.87 5.66
CA GLY A 714 -2.05 3.35 7.02
C GLY A 714 -2.93 4.54 7.42
N LEU A 715 -3.04 5.55 6.55
CA LEU A 715 -3.93 6.71 6.73
C LEU A 715 -5.42 6.30 6.81
N PHE A 716 -5.81 5.27 6.07
CA PHE A 716 -7.13 4.65 6.13
C PHE A 716 -7.40 3.94 7.47
N TYR A 717 -6.46 3.14 7.99
CA TYR A 717 -6.64 2.49 9.29
C TYR A 717 -6.62 3.50 10.44
N GLU A 718 -5.87 4.59 10.33
CA GLU A 718 -5.93 5.72 11.26
C GLU A 718 -7.32 6.39 11.23
N LEU A 719 -7.92 6.58 10.05
CA LEU A 719 -9.30 7.09 9.92
C LEU A 719 -10.35 6.16 10.59
N GLN A 720 -10.07 4.86 10.70
CA GLN A 720 -10.89 3.90 11.47
C GLN A 720 -10.55 3.85 12.97
N ASN A 721 -9.58 4.62 13.47
CA ASN A 721 -8.96 4.50 14.80
C ASN A 721 -8.28 3.14 15.08
N ASN A 722 -7.91 2.40 14.03
CA ASN A 722 -7.20 1.13 14.12
C ASN A 722 -5.67 1.35 14.08
N ASN A 723 -5.15 1.95 15.15
CA ASN A 723 -3.75 2.37 15.24
C ASN A 723 -2.76 1.21 15.02
N THR A 724 -3.10 -0.01 15.43
CA THR A 724 -2.19 -1.18 15.31
C THR A 724 -1.92 -1.54 13.85
N ARG A 725 -2.96 -1.53 13.00
CA ARG A 725 -2.79 -1.75 11.56
C ARG A 725 -2.17 -0.54 10.85
N ALA A 726 -2.48 0.67 11.32
CA ALA A 726 -1.88 1.90 10.78
C ALA A 726 -0.36 1.93 10.98
N GLU A 727 0.11 1.69 12.22
CA GLU A 727 1.54 1.62 12.57
C GLU A 727 2.28 0.56 11.73
N MET A 728 1.68 -0.60 11.52
CA MET A 728 2.27 -1.68 10.71
C MET A 728 2.34 -1.33 9.22
N ALA A 729 1.28 -0.73 8.65
CA ALA A 729 1.31 -0.27 7.26
C ALA A 729 2.37 0.83 7.05
N PHE A 730 2.52 1.77 8.00
CA PHE A 730 3.59 2.75 7.98
C PHE A 730 4.98 2.14 8.21
N ARG A 731 5.11 1.06 8.98
CA ARG A 731 6.37 0.32 9.17
C ARG A 731 6.81 -0.34 7.87
N GLU A 732 5.92 -1.05 7.18
CA GLU A 732 6.20 -1.65 5.86
C GLU A 732 6.54 -0.58 4.82
N ALA A 733 5.79 0.53 4.76
CA ALA A 733 6.11 1.65 3.88
C ALA A 733 7.52 2.24 4.14
N LYS A 734 7.92 2.39 5.41
CA LYS A 734 9.25 2.87 5.81
C LYS A 734 10.35 1.88 5.43
N LYS A 735 10.13 0.59 5.67
CA LYS A 735 11.04 -0.50 5.30
C LYS A 735 11.29 -0.54 3.79
N LEU A 736 10.25 -0.42 2.98
CA LEU A 736 10.35 -0.34 1.52
C LEU A 736 11.12 0.91 1.06
N LEU A 737 10.89 2.07 1.71
CA LEU A 737 11.64 3.30 1.43
C LEU A 737 13.12 3.18 1.82
N GLN A 738 13.45 2.53 2.94
CA GLN A 738 14.82 2.23 3.34
C GLN A 738 15.49 1.25 2.38
N ALA A 739 14.78 0.20 1.95
CA ALA A 739 15.25 -0.74 0.95
C ALA A 739 15.59 -0.03 -0.37
N GLN A 740 14.73 0.85 -0.88
CA GLN A 740 15.02 1.69 -2.06
C GLN A 740 16.29 2.54 -1.87
N LYS A 741 16.45 3.21 -0.72
CA LYS A 741 17.65 4.02 -0.39
C LYS A 741 18.94 3.19 -0.23
N SER A 742 18.81 1.88 0.01
CA SER A 742 19.96 0.97 0.20
C SER A 742 20.51 0.39 -1.12
N ILE A 743 19.77 0.52 -2.23
CA ILE A 743 20.25 0.17 -3.57
C ILE A 743 21.22 1.28 -4.03
N PRO A 744 22.50 0.98 -4.33
CA PRO A 744 23.43 2.02 -4.78
C PRO A 744 22.98 2.68 -6.09
N GLU A 745 23.20 4.00 -6.20
CA GLU A 745 22.88 4.85 -7.36
C GLU A 745 23.69 4.52 -8.65
N ALA A 746 24.08 3.27 -8.85
CA ALA A 746 24.72 2.77 -10.07
C ALA A 746 23.72 2.34 -11.16
N ALA A 747 22.42 2.20 -10.82
CA ALA A 747 21.38 1.72 -11.74
C ALA A 747 20.40 2.81 -12.23
N GLU A 748 20.26 3.94 -11.52
CA GLU A 748 19.30 5.00 -11.88
C GLU A 748 19.81 5.95 -13.00
N GLY A 749 21.06 5.77 -13.46
CA GLY A 749 21.63 6.53 -14.59
C GLY A 749 20.98 6.24 -15.95
N GLU A 750 20.27 5.13 -16.12
CA GLU A 750 19.62 4.74 -17.38
C GLU A 750 18.08 4.68 -17.32
N ALA A 751 17.48 4.83 -16.13
CA ALA A 751 16.05 4.63 -15.92
C ALA A 751 15.18 5.89 -16.15
N ARG A 752 15.75 7.10 -16.17
CA ARG A 752 14.98 8.36 -16.30
C ARG A 752 14.64 8.74 -17.75
N GLY A 753 14.42 7.73 -18.61
CA GLY A 753 14.22 7.94 -20.04
C GLY A 753 13.59 6.76 -20.80
N LYS A 754 12.56 6.09 -20.24
CA LYS A 754 11.63 5.21 -21.00
C LYS A 754 10.36 4.79 -20.24
N HIS A 755 9.33 5.62 -20.33
CA HIS A 755 7.92 5.26 -20.50
C HIS A 755 7.41 6.39 -21.42
N ILE A 756 7.01 6.19 -22.67
CA ILE A 756 5.92 5.32 -23.17
C ILE A 756 6.33 4.67 -24.51
N SER A 757 6.04 3.38 -24.67
CA SER A 757 5.51 2.71 -25.89
C SER A 757 5.76 1.20 -25.79
N ALA A 758 4.69 0.42 -25.97
CA ALA A 758 4.77 -1.03 -26.03
C ALA A 758 3.95 -1.53 -27.23
N GLU A 759 4.65 -1.91 -28.29
CA GLU A 759 4.15 -2.83 -29.32
C GLU A 759 5.24 -3.87 -29.59
N CYS A 760 4.82 -5.05 -30.08
CA CYS A 760 5.53 -6.29 -29.81
C CYS A 760 5.97 -7.05 -31.08
N VAL A 761 6.90 -8.01 -30.90
CA VAL A 761 7.12 -9.25 -31.67
C VAL A 761 8.35 -9.34 -32.64
N ARG A 762 9.19 -10.37 -32.36
CA ARG A 762 10.09 -11.20 -33.23
C ARG A 762 11.58 -10.84 -33.50
N SER A 763 12.43 -11.50 -32.70
CA SER A 763 13.49 -12.48 -33.07
C SER A 763 14.59 -12.17 -34.11
N ALA A 764 15.85 -12.11 -33.66
CA ALA A 764 16.99 -12.99 -34.05
C ALA A 764 18.32 -12.52 -33.39
N SER A 765 19.34 -13.38 -33.37
CA SER A 765 20.67 -13.19 -32.74
C SER A 765 21.81 -13.40 -33.77
N PRO A 766 23.11 -13.19 -33.44
CA PRO A 766 23.78 -12.04 -32.80
C PRO A 766 24.99 -11.54 -33.67
N ASP A 767 25.93 -10.82 -33.04
CA ASP A 767 27.30 -10.49 -33.49
C ASP A 767 27.53 -9.38 -34.56
N THR A 768 27.99 -8.20 -34.12
CA THR A 768 29.36 -7.68 -34.41
C THR A 768 29.63 -6.34 -33.70
N GLU A 769 30.91 -6.06 -33.42
CA GLU A 769 31.40 -4.87 -32.73
C GLU A 769 31.44 -3.64 -33.66
N GLU A 770 31.13 -2.42 -33.16
CA GLU A 770 31.98 -1.22 -33.36
C GLU A 770 31.52 0.01 -32.53
N CYS A 771 32.37 1.05 -32.52
CA CYS A 771 32.39 2.11 -31.51
C CYS A 771 31.66 3.41 -31.90
N MET A 772 31.06 4.09 -30.92
CA MET A 772 30.33 5.37 -31.08
C MET A 772 31.24 6.61 -31.02
N PRO A 773 30.94 7.66 -31.80
CA PRO A 773 31.22 9.05 -31.44
C PRO A 773 29.95 9.79 -30.98
N GLY A 774 30.12 10.74 -30.05
CA GLY A 774 29.01 11.40 -29.33
C GLY A 774 28.22 12.45 -30.13
N LYS A 775 26.97 12.71 -29.68
CA LYS A 775 26.07 13.70 -30.27
C LYS A 775 26.45 15.14 -29.85
N THR A 776 26.69 16.00 -30.83
CA THR A 776 26.66 17.46 -30.67
C THR A 776 25.26 18.00 -30.97
N GLY A 777 24.80 18.99 -30.20
CA GLY A 777 23.51 19.64 -30.45
C GLY A 777 23.51 20.44 -31.76
N THR A 778 22.51 20.21 -32.60
CA THR A 778 22.25 20.98 -33.83
C THR A 778 21.33 22.15 -33.53
N ASN A 779 21.60 23.31 -34.15
CA ASN A 779 20.67 24.43 -34.16
C ASN A 779 20.35 24.78 -35.62
N TRP A 780 19.11 25.17 -35.89
CA TRP A 780 18.60 25.42 -37.23
C TRP A 780 18.01 26.84 -37.31
N GLU A 781 18.32 27.56 -38.39
CA GLU A 781 17.64 28.80 -38.74
C GLU A 781 16.79 28.59 -40.01
N VAL A 782 15.64 29.26 -40.06
CA VAL A 782 14.72 29.23 -41.19
C VAL A 782 14.83 30.56 -41.94
N SER A 783 15.06 30.51 -43.25
CA SER A 783 14.93 31.68 -44.12
C SER A 783 13.83 31.45 -45.18
N TRP A 784 13.15 32.53 -45.56
CA TRP A 784 12.11 32.51 -46.56
C TRP A 784 12.68 33.00 -47.90
N HIS A 785 12.60 32.17 -48.94
CA HIS A 785 12.87 32.58 -50.31
C HIS A 785 11.59 32.52 -51.15
N GLN A 786 11.19 33.69 -51.67
CA GLN A 786 10.02 33.81 -52.52
C GLN A 786 10.43 33.84 -54.00
N GLN A 787 10.09 32.79 -54.75
CA GLN A 787 10.10 32.84 -56.20
C GLN A 787 9.04 31.91 -56.79
N GLY A 788 8.04 32.48 -57.46
CA GLY A 788 7.13 31.76 -58.37
C GLY A 788 6.19 30.73 -57.75
N GLY A 789 5.14 31.17 -57.05
CA GLY A 789 3.87 30.41 -56.99
C GLY A 789 3.89 29.05 -56.29
N GLY A 790 4.56 28.93 -55.14
CA GLY A 790 4.45 27.76 -54.27
C GLY A 790 5.66 27.62 -53.33
N LEU A 791 5.42 27.54 -52.02
CA LEU A 791 6.49 27.40 -51.02
C LEU A 791 6.81 25.93 -50.76
N ARG A 792 8.11 25.58 -50.80
CA ARG A 792 8.64 24.27 -50.39
C ARG A 792 9.89 24.47 -49.55
N VAL A 793 9.94 23.83 -48.38
CA VAL A 793 11.05 23.94 -47.42
C VAL A 793 12.25 23.11 -47.89
N VAL A 794 13.45 23.70 -47.82
CA VAL A 794 14.75 23.03 -48.04
C VAL A 794 15.72 23.50 -46.95
N TRP A 795 16.58 22.62 -46.46
CA TRP A 795 17.52 22.87 -45.35
C TRP A 795 18.96 22.81 -45.85
N GLU A 796 19.80 23.79 -45.49
CA GLU A 796 21.26 23.78 -45.76
C GLU A 796 22.07 24.07 -44.49
N MET A 797 23.36 23.70 -44.52
CA MET A 797 24.23 23.58 -43.34
C MET A 797 25.45 24.49 -43.43
N VAL A 798 25.71 25.32 -42.41
CA VAL A 798 26.88 26.21 -42.34
C VAL A 798 27.54 26.13 -40.95
N THR A 799 28.88 26.07 -40.91
CA THR A 799 29.69 25.92 -39.69
C THR A 799 30.36 27.24 -39.26
N SER A 800 30.43 27.52 -37.95
CA SER A 800 31.15 28.68 -37.40
C SER A 800 32.05 28.31 -36.21
N VAL A 801 33.12 29.09 -36.01
CA VAL A 801 34.27 28.77 -35.15
C VAL A 801 34.30 29.64 -33.88
N ARG A 802 34.60 29.00 -32.73
CA ARG A 802 34.75 29.63 -31.41
C ARG A 802 35.87 30.69 -31.40
N ARG A 803 35.62 31.86 -30.80
CA ARG A 803 36.66 32.83 -30.41
C ARG A 803 36.62 33.07 -28.89
N ARG A 804 37.78 33.33 -28.30
CA ARG A 804 38.07 33.37 -26.86
C ARG A 804 38.64 34.75 -26.54
N GLU A 805 38.15 35.43 -25.50
CA GLU A 805 38.81 36.64 -25.00
C GLU A 805 38.56 36.88 -23.50
N GLU A 806 39.58 37.37 -22.81
CA GLU A 806 39.60 37.70 -21.38
C GLU A 806 39.61 39.22 -21.19
N ARG A 807 39.01 39.75 -20.12
CA ARG A 807 39.56 40.97 -19.48
C ARG A 807 39.12 41.19 -18.02
N CYS A 808 40.10 41.56 -17.19
CA CYS A 808 39.91 42.00 -15.80
C CYS A 808 39.44 43.44 -15.68
N LEU A 809 38.90 43.79 -14.50
CA LEU A 809 38.90 45.15 -13.94
C LEU A 809 39.16 45.09 -12.42
N LYS A 810 39.79 46.13 -11.86
CA LYS A 810 40.41 46.18 -10.52
C LYS A 810 40.07 47.47 -9.76
N ASN A 811 40.21 47.41 -8.42
CA ASN A 811 40.26 48.52 -7.43
C ASN A 811 38.88 49.16 -7.07
N LYS A 812 38.63 49.67 -5.85
CA LYS A 812 39.51 50.19 -4.77
C LYS A 812 39.06 49.75 -3.34
N SER A 813 39.84 50.10 -2.31
CA SER A 813 39.72 49.62 -0.92
C SER A 813 39.79 50.72 0.17
N LEU A 814 38.94 50.59 1.21
CA LEU A 814 39.14 50.98 2.65
C LEU A 814 39.28 52.49 3.01
N PRO A 815 39.09 52.95 4.30
CA PRO A 815 39.18 52.17 5.56
C PRO A 815 38.20 52.43 6.75
N LEU A 816 38.11 51.40 7.63
CA LEU A 816 38.01 51.38 9.13
C LEU A 816 36.90 52.07 9.97
N GLY A 817 36.30 51.26 10.86
CA GLY A 817 35.59 51.63 12.10
C GLY A 817 35.11 50.38 12.87
N LEU A 818 35.58 50.16 14.11
CA LEU A 818 35.29 48.99 14.99
C LEU A 818 33.88 49.12 15.65
N THR A 819 33.18 48.09 16.16
CA THR A 819 33.59 46.98 17.06
C THR A 819 32.67 45.74 17.02
N GLU A 820 33.31 44.55 17.06
CA GLU A 820 32.93 43.27 17.72
C GLU A 820 31.46 42.83 17.94
N THR A 821 31.07 41.67 17.39
CA THR A 821 30.95 40.40 18.19
C THR A 821 30.74 39.13 17.33
N CYS A 822 31.53 38.09 17.64
CA CYS A 822 31.43 36.64 17.36
C CYS A 822 30.79 36.07 16.08
N PHE A 823 31.65 35.41 15.27
CA PHE A 823 31.30 34.44 14.21
C PHE A 823 31.07 33.02 14.74
N LEU A 824 30.21 32.26 14.06
CA LEU A 824 30.49 30.86 13.70
C LEU A 824 30.28 30.68 12.18
N ALA A 825 31.09 29.83 11.55
CA ALA A 825 31.37 29.90 10.11
C ALA A 825 30.35 29.19 9.22
N ALA A 826 30.16 29.74 8.01
CA ALA A 826 29.43 29.08 6.92
C ALA A 826 30.31 28.03 6.19
N PRO A 827 29.76 26.88 5.76
CA PRO A 827 30.46 25.94 4.89
C PRO A 827 30.45 26.40 3.42
N SER A 828 31.43 25.91 2.65
CA SER A 828 31.66 26.27 1.24
C SER A 828 30.66 25.60 0.27
N PRO A 829 30.38 26.22 -0.90
CA PRO A 829 29.56 25.60 -1.93
C PRO A 829 30.36 24.50 -2.65
N GLY A 830 30.10 23.23 -2.30
CA GLY A 830 30.95 22.13 -2.75
C GLY A 830 30.48 20.72 -2.38
N SER A 831 29.18 20.43 -2.42
CA SER A 831 28.68 19.05 -2.42
C SER A 831 27.68 18.86 -3.57
N ARG A 832 27.72 17.67 -4.20
CA ARG A 832 26.78 17.27 -5.23
C ARG A 832 25.38 17.14 -4.62
N LEU A 833 24.35 17.39 -5.44
CA LEU A 833 22.94 17.35 -5.06
C LEU A 833 22.56 15.99 -4.46
N SER A 834 22.59 15.89 -3.13
CA SER A 834 21.76 14.93 -2.41
C SER A 834 20.31 15.31 -2.69
N GLN A 835 19.48 14.40 -3.21
CA GLN A 835 18.04 14.64 -3.23
C GLN A 835 17.56 14.92 -1.80
N PRO A 836 16.58 15.82 -1.59
CA PRO A 836 16.01 16.04 -0.27
C PRO A 836 15.41 14.72 0.24
N PRO A 837 15.47 14.43 1.56
CA PRO A 837 15.04 13.15 2.10
C PRO A 837 13.52 12.99 1.98
N CYS A 838 13.07 12.43 0.85
CA CYS A 838 11.66 12.14 0.63
C CYS A 838 11.20 11.08 1.65
N THR A 839 10.12 11.38 2.35
CA THR A 839 9.47 10.52 3.35
C THR A 839 8.37 9.68 2.69
N ILE A 840 7.82 8.71 3.44
CA ILE A 840 6.67 7.93 2.96
C ILE A 840 5.43 8.82 2.74
N PHE A 841 5.29 9.88 3.54
CA PHE A 841 4.14 10.77 3.50
C PHE A 841 4.23 11.75 2.34
N MET A 842 5.41 12.30 2.04
CA MET A 842 5.59 13.15 0.87
C MET A 842 5.36 12.39 -0.45
N LYS A 843 5.83 11.13 -0.58
CA LYS A 843 5.47 10.27 -1.73
C LYS A 843 3.95 10.10 -1.89
N ALA A 844 3.21 9.97 -0.78
CA ALA A 844 1.76 9.90 -0.82
C ALA A 844 1.10 11.26 -1.16
N VAL A 845 1.62 12.37 -0.62
CA VAL A 845 1.15 13.74 -0.92
C VAL A 845 1.28 14.06 -2.43
N GLU A 846 2.42 13.74 -3.04
CA GLU A 846 2.64 13.93 -4.48
C GLU A 846 1.61 13.17 -5.35
N PHE A 847 1.24 11.96 -4.94
CA PHE A 847 0.18 11.18 -5.60
C PHE A 847 -1.21 11.79 -5.35
N LEU A 848 -1.53 12.12 -4.11
CA LEU A 848 -2.85 12.60 -3.70
C LEU A 848 -3.19 13.99 -4.26
N LEU A 849 -2.20 14.86 -4.46
CA LEU A 849 -2.37 16.17 -5.08
C LEU A 849 -2.77 16.06 -6.55
N LYS A 850 -2.14 15.17 -7.33
CA LYS A 850 -2.51 14.88 -8.74
C LYS A 850 -3.95 14.38 -8.89
N VAL A 851 -4.53 13.87 -7.81
CA VAL A 851 -5.87 13.27 -7.72
C VAL A 851 -6.90 14.24 -7.14
N ASN A 852 -6.46 15.39 -6.60
CA ASN A 852 -7.29 16.34 -5.85
C ASN A 852 -7.92 15.75 -4.56
N ALA A 853 -7.29 14.74 -3.96
CA ALA A 853 -7.78 14.03 -2.76
C ALA A 853 -7.47 14.78 -1.45
N VAL A 854 -7.94 16.03 -1.34
CA VAL A 854 -7.58 17.02 -0.31
C VAL A 854 -7.62 16.49 1.14
N GLN A 855 -8.62 15.67 1.51
CA GLN A 855 -8.73 15.14 2.88
C GLN A 855 -7.54 14.25 3.27
N PHE A 856 -7.07 13.40 2.35
CA PHE A 856 -5.90 12.54 2.56
C PHE A 856 -4.61 13.36 2.51
N VAL A 857 -4.50 14.36 1.63
CA VAL A 857 -3.34 15.27 1.58
C VAL A 857 -3.11 15.93 2.94
N GLN A 858 -4.16 16.49 3.55
CA GLN A 858 -4.03 17.16 4.86
C GLN A 858 -3.58 16.20 5.97
N LYS A 859 -4.03 14.94 5.97
CA LYS A 859 -3.57 13.94 6.94
C LYS A 859 -2.11 13.53 6.72
N ALA A 860 -1.71 13.32 5.47
CA ALA A 860 -0.32 12.99 5.14
C ALA A 860 0.64 14.16 5.50
N LEU A 861 0.25 15.41 5.22
CA LEU A 861 1.00 16.60 5.65
C LEU A 861 1.09 16.73 7.18
N ALA A 862 0.03 16.38 7.92
CA ALA A 862 0.08 16.37 9.39
C ALA A 862 1.09 15.34 9.93
N HIS A 863 1.16 14.14 9.33
CA HIS A 863 2.18 13.15 9.67
C HIS A 863 3.61 13.57 9.30
N GLU A 864 3.77 14.34 8.22
CA GLU A 864 5.08 14.90 7.85
C GLU A 864 5.62 15.85 8.94
N LEU A 865 4.78 16.79 9.41
CA LEU A 865 5.13 17.70 10.52
C LEU A 865 5.48 16.98 11.82
N LEU A 866 4.87 15.82 12.08
CA LEU A 866 5.13 15.00 13.27
C LEU A 866 6.38 14.11 13.09
N SER A 867 6.98 14.08 11.91
CA SER A 867 8.13 13.21 11.62
C SER A 867 9.42 13.81 12.21
N LEU A 868 10.11 13.02 13.04
CA LEU A 868 11.38 13.43 13.68
C LEU A 868 12.54 13.68 12.69
N GLN A 869 12.40 13.24 11.43
CA GLN A 869 13.45 13.33 10.40
C GLN A 869 13.18 14.41 9.35
N GLY A 870 11.97 14.98 9.30
CA GLY A 870 11.55 15.94 8.28
C GLY A 870 10.75 17.08 8.91
N GLY A 871 11.43 18.17 9.27
CA GLY A 871 10.75 19.46 9.43
C GLY A 871 10.11 19.92 8.11
N PRO A 872 9.31 21.00 8.10
CA PRO A 872 8.57 21.42 6.92
C PRO A 872 9.53 21.79 5.78
N SER A 873 9.64 20.89 4.80
CA SER A 873 10.50 21.03 3.63
C SER A 873 9.92 22.01 2.61
N CYS A 874 10.71 22.41 1.61
CA CYS A 874 10.21 23.19 0.48
C CYS A 874 9.02 22.48 -0.21
N ALA A 875 9.13 21.17 -0.42
CA ALA A 875 8.07 20.34 -1.01
C ALA A 875 6.81 20.30 -0.12
N TYR A 876 6.96 20.24 1.21
CA TYR A 876 5.85 20.35 2.15
C TYR A 876 5.10 21.69 2.00
N TYR A 877 5.82 22.82 1.97
CA TYR A 877 5.18 24.14 1.82
C TYR A 877 4.54 24.33 0.45
N LEU A 878 5.13 23.79 -0.62
CA LEU A 878 4.53 23.76 -1.97
C LEU A 878 3.22 22.97 -1.98
N ALA A 879 3.23 21.75 -1.42
CA ALA A 879 2.04 20.91 -1.30
C ALA A 879 0.93 21.57 -0.47
N LEU A 880 1.30 22.24 0.62
CA LEU A 880 0.37 22.99 1.47
C LEU A 880 -0.20 24.22 0.72
N ALA A 881 0.63 24.96 -0.02
CA ALA A 881 0.18 26.09 -0.84
C ALA A 881 -0.81 25.64 -1.93
N GLN A 882 -0.52 24.56 -2.66
CA GLN A 882 -1.45 23.96 -3.63
C GLN A 882 -2.77 23.52 -2.96
N THR A 883 -2.69 22.89 -1.77
CA THR A 883 -3.88 22.52 -0.99
C THR A 883 -4.70 23.75 -0.55
N CYS A 884 -4.04 24.86 -0.23
CA CYS A 884 -4.71 26.13 0.08
C CYS A 884 -5.36 26.77 -1.16
N LEU A 885 -4.73 26.70 -2.34
CA LEU A 885 -5.33 27.16 -3.60
C LEU A 885 -6.61 26.37 -3.94
N LEU A 886 -6.59 25.04 -3.77
CA LEU A 886 -7.78 24.19 -3.95
C LEU A 886 -8.92 24.53 -2.97
N LYS A 887 -8.60 25.07 -1.79
CA LYS A 887 -9.58 25.56 -0.79
C LYS A 887 -9.88 27.06 -0.89
N GLU A 888 -9.36 27.74 -1.91
CA GLU A 888 -9.45 29.19 -2.12
C GLU A 888 -8.92 30.06 -0.95
N ASP A 889 -8.05 29.51 -0.10
CA ASP A 889 -7.45 30.17 1.07
C ASP A 889 -6.19 30.95 0.68
N LEU A 890 -6.40 32.08 -0.01
CA LEU A 890 -5.34 32.86 -0.66
C LEU A 890 -4.36 33.55 0.31
N SER A 891 -4.70 33.70 1.60
CA SER A 891 -3.79 34.28 2.61
C SER A 891 -2.80 33.24 3.11
N LYS A 892 -3.27 32.08 3.57
CA LYS A 892 -2.37 30.98 4.00
C LYS A 892 -1.49 30.48 2.86
N CYS A 893 -2.00 30.50 1.62
CA CYS A 893 -1.18 30.18 0.45
C CYS A 893 0.03 31.14 0.30
N GLU A 894 -0.14 32.44 0.59
CA GLU A 894 0.95 33.42 0.50
C GLU A 894 2.00 33.19 1.58
N GLU A 895 1.56 32.92 2.82
CA GLU A 895 2.45 32.58 3.94
C GLU A 895 3.28 31.33 3.60
N CYS A 896 2.64 30.26 3.13
CA CYS A 896 3.31 29.01 2.75
C CYS A 896 4.34 29.22 1.63
N LEU A 897 3.99 29.97 0.57
CA LEU A 897 4.93 30.27 -0.51
C LEU A 897 6.06 31.20 -0.07
N CYS A 898 5.83 32.10 0.90
CA CYS A 898 6.88 32.91 1.48
C CYS A 898 7.88 32.08 2.31
N GLU A 899 7.42 31.09 3.08
CA GLU A 899 8.32 30.15 3.75
C GLU A 899 9.06 29.23 2.75
N ALA A 900 8.38 28.76 1.68
CA ALA A 900 9.01 27.96 0.64
C ALA A 900 10.19 28.70 -0.04
N VAL A 901 10.01 29.99 -0.40
CA VAL A 901 11.08 30.82 -1.00
C VAL A 901 12.27 31.03 -0.05
N LYS A 902 12.06 31.06 1.28
CA LYS A 902 13.17 31.18 2.25
C LYS A 902 14.03 29.91 2.30
N ILE A 903 13.43 28.74 2.06
CA ILE A 903 14.13 27.45 2.09
C ILE A 903 14.87 27.21 0.77
N ASP A 904 14.19 27.38 -0.37
CA ASP A 904 14.76 27.12 -1.69
C ASP A 904 14.28 28.18 -2.68
N PHE A 905 15.03 29.27 -2.83
CA PHE A 905 14.70 30.35 -3.77
C PHE A 905 14.98 30.00 -5.24
N VAL A 906 15.59 28.84 -5.53
CA VAL A 906 16.04 28.42 -6.86
C VAL A 906 14.98 27.56 -7.56
N ASN A 907 14.10 26.90 -6.80
CA ASN A 907 13.05 26.05 -7.35
C ASN A 907 12.03 26.84 -8.20
N PRO A 908 11.88 26.54 -9.51
CA PRO A 908 11.01 27.29 -10.42
C PRO A 908 9.52 27.10 -10.08
N ASN A 909 9.13 25.97 -9.47
CA ASN A 909 7.73 25.68 -9.14
C ASN A 909 7.17 26.65 -8.09
N ILE A 910 8.00 27.15 -7.16
CA ILE A 910 7.56 28.14 -6.16
C ILE A 910 7.24 29.47 -6.83
N TRP A 911 8.09 29.91 -7.76
CA TRP A 911 7.88 31.16 -8.49
C TRP A 911 6.68 31.08 -9.44
N ALA A 912 6.45 29.91 -10.07
CA ALA A 912 5.25 29.66 -10.86
C ALA A 912 3.97 29.76 -10.01
N GLN A 913 3.91 29.05 -8.88
CA GLN A 913 2.75 29.06 -7.96
C GLN A 913 2.55 30.43 -7.30
N LYS A 914 3.62 31.16 -6.99
CA LYS A 914 3.56 32.52 -6.44
C LYS A 914 3.08 33.54 -7.47
N GLY A 915 3.56 33.45 -8.73
CA GLY A 915 3.02 34.24 -9.84
C GLY A 915 1.54 33.98 -10.06
N HIS A 916 1.11 32.71 -9.97
CA HIS A 916 -0.30 32.34 -10.06
C HIS A 916 -1.13 32.94 -8.92
N LEU A 917 -0.66 32.89 -7.67
CA LEU A 917 -1.33 33.51 -6.54
C LEU A 917 -1.45 35.03 -6.69
N CYS A 918 -0.41 35.72 -7.17
CA CYS A 918 -0.45 37.16 -7.45
C CYS A 918 -1.45 37.48 -8.56
N TYR A 919 -1.49 36.68 -9.63
CA TYR A 919 -2.47 36.81 -10.71
C TYR A 919 -3.90 36.65 -10.21
N LEU A 920 -4.18 35.63 -9.38
CA LEU A 920 -5.51 35.43 -8.76
C LEU A 920 -5.91 36.56 -7.80
N LYS A 921 -4.94 37.27 -7.21
CA LYS A 921 -5.17 38.48 -6.39
C LYS A 921 -5.33 39.77 -7.22
N GLY A 922 -5.10 39.71 -8.54
CA GLY A 922 -5.12 40.88 -9.42
C GLY A 922 -3.84 41.74 -9.40
N ASP A 923 -2.77 41.29 -8.74
CA ASP A 923 -1.48 41.99 -8.73
C ASP A 923 -0.63 41.54 -9.93
N LEU A 924 -0.99 42.07 -11.10
CA LEU A 924 -0.38 41.71 -12.39
C LEU A 924 1.12 42.03 -12.43
N GLY A 925 1.55 43.12 -11.79
CA GLY A 925 2.97 43.52 -11.75
C GLY A 925 3.83 42.49 -11.02
N LYS A 926 3.44 42.08 -9.79
CA LYS A 926 4.17 41.02 -9.08
C LYS A 926 4.04 39.65 -9.76
N ALA A 927 2.91 39.38 -10.42
CA ALA A 927 2.73 38.16 -11.19
C ALA A 927 3.73 38.08 -12.36
N LYS A 928 3.88 39.18 -13.12
CA LYS A 928 4.86 39.33 -14.21
C LYS A 928 6.29 39.02 -13.74
N GLU A 929 6.75 39.69 -12.69
CA GLU A 929 8.09 39.47 -12.11
C GLU A 929 8.32 38.00 -11.71
N CYS A 930 7.33 37.35 -11.12
CA CYS A 930 7.43 35.94 -10.71
C CYS A 930 7.47 34.99 -11.91
N TYR A 931 6.69 35.24 -12.96
CA TYR A 931 6.68 34.43 -14.18
C TYR A 931 7.94 34.61 -15.02
N GLU A 932 8.41 35.84 -15.22
CA GLU A 932 9.70 36.13 -15.88
C GLU A 932 10.86 35.44 -15.15
N ARG A 933 10.86 35.50 -13.82
CA ARG A 933 11.83 34.78 -12.99
C ARG A 933 11.72 33.26 -13.14
N THR A 934 10.52 32.71 -13.25
CA THR A 934 10.30 31.27 -13.48
C THR A 934 10.95 30.82 -14.79
N ILE A 935 10.75 31.57 -15.88
CA ILE A 935 11.31 31.27 -17.21
C ILE A 935 12.83 31.51 -17.27
N SER A 936 13.41 32.27 -16.33
CA SER A 936 14.85 32.53 -16.26
C SER A 936 15.70 31.36 -15.72
N PHE A 937 15.07 30.32 -15.17
CA PHE A 937 15.76 29.14 -14.65
C PHE A 937 16.14 28.15 -15.77
N VAL A 938 17.10 27.26 -15.47
CA VAL A 938 17.60 26.24 -16.41
C VAL A 938 16.73 24.98 -16.41
N GLU A 939 16.04 24.70 -15.31
CA GLU A 939 15.05 23.64 -15.21
C GLU A 939 13.65 24.25 -15.32
N ASP A 940 12.82 23.70 -16.19
CA ASP A 940 11.43 24.14 -16.36
C ASP A 940 10.58 23.80 -15.13
N ALA A 941 9.60 24.66 -14.82
CA ALA A 941 8.55 24.33 -13.85
C ALA A 941 7.65 23.20 -14.39
N ALA A 942 7.05 22.42 -13.49
CA ALA A 942 6.17 21.30 -13.86
C ALA A 942 5.02 21.73 -14.79
N ASP A 943 4.43 22.91 -14.52
CA ASP A 943 3.28 23.47 -15.25
C ASP A 943 3.68 24.70 -16.09
N ILE A 944 4.82 24.64 -16.81
CA ILE A 944 5.38 25.80 -17.55
C ILE A 944 4.43 26.36 -18.64
N HIS A 945 3.58 25.52 -19.24
CA HIS A 945 2.58 25.94 -20.25
C HIS A 945 1.67 27.06 -19.72
N PHE A 946 1.19 26.91 -18.49
CA PHE A 946 0.33 27.88 -17.84
C PHE A 946 1.05 29.22 -17.57
N VAL A 947 2.33 29.15 -17.18
CA VAL A 947 3.18 30.33 -16.94
C VAL A 947 3.30 31.16 -18.21
N TYR A 948 3.56 30.53 -19.36
CA TYR A 948 3.61 31.25 -20.64
C TYR A 948 2.27 31.87 -21.02
N LEU A 949 1.14 31.16 -20.86
CA LEU A 949 -0.19 31.69 -21.16
C LEU A 949 -0.51 32.94 -20.34
N ARG A 950 -0.22 32.93 -19.04
CA ARG A 950 -0.49 34.08 -18.16
C ARG A 950 0.46 35.24 -18.40
N LEU A 951 1.76 34.99 -18.55
CA LEU A 951 2.72 36.05 -18.86
C LEU A 951 2.44 36.71 -20.21
N GLY A 952 2.10 35.91 -21.23
CA GLY A 952 1.66 36.42 -22.54
C GLY A 952 0.40 37.29 -22.45
N SER A 953 -0.58 36.92 -21.61
CA SER A 953 -1.79 37.73 -21.38
C SER A 953 -1.46 39.07 -20.73
N ILE A 954 -0.58 39.06 -19.71
CA ILE A 954 -0.14 40.30 -19.02
C ILE A 954 0.56 41.23 -20.02
N TYR A 955 1.47 40.72 -20.86
CA TYR A 955 2.11 41.52 -21.90
C TYR A 955 1.11 42.10 -22.93
N LEU A 956 0.04 41.36 -23.28
CA LEU A 956 -1.02 41.89 -24.17
C LEU A 956 -1.81 43.03 -23.50
N GLU A 957 -2.15 42.90 -22.22
CA GLU A 957 -2.86 43.91 -21.44
C GLU A 957 -2.02 45.18 -21.22
N GLU A 958 -0.71 45.01 -20.95
CA GLU A 958 0.27 46.11 -20.84
C GLU A 958 0.69 46.70 -22.19
N LYS A 959 0.23 46.12 -23.31
CA LYS A 959 0.51 46.52 -24.70
C LYS A 959 1.96 46.31 -25.15
N GLU A 960 2.70 45.45 -24.46
CA GLU A 960 4.05 45.01 -24.82
C GLU A 960 4.01 43.90 -25.88
N TYR A 961 3.36 44.18 -27.03
CA TYR A 961 3.00 43.17 -28.03
C TYR A 961 4.18 42.37 -28.60
N VAL A 962 5.39 42.95 -28.63
CA VAL A 962 6.62 42.25 -29.10
C VAL A 962 7.01 41.14 -28.12
N GLN A 963 6.97 41.41 -26.81
CA GLN A 963 7.26 40.41 -25.77
C GLN A 963 6.13 39.39 -25.70
N ALA A 964 4.86 39.81 -25.81
CA ALA A 964 3.72 38.89 -25.92
C ALA A 964 3.90 37.88 -27.07
N LYS A 965 4.23 38.36 -28.29
CA LYS A 965 4.50 37.51 -29.47
C LYS A 965 5.61 36.50 -29.19
N GLN A 966 6.72 36.93 -28.58
CA GLN A 966 7.84 36.06 -28.25
C GLN A 966 7.46 35.00 -27.21
N THR A 967 6.77 35.38 -26.13
CA THR A 967 6.32 34.46 -25.07
C THR A 967 5.32 33.43 -25.58
N TYR A 968 4.35 33.82 -26.40
CA TYR A 968 3.42 32.87 -27.01
C TYR A 968 4.06 31.97 -28.07
N LEU A 969 5.06 32.44 -28.82
CA LEU A 969 5.84 31.58 -29.71
C LEU A 969 6.73 30.59 -28.96
N LEU A 970 7.25 30.93 -27.78
CA LEU A 970 7.88 29.97 -26.87
C LEU A 970 6.85 28.94 -26.40
N ALA A 971 5.67 29.37 -25.95
CA ALA A 971 4.58 28.47 -25.58
C ALA A 971 4.24 27.47 -26.70
N CYS A 972 4.11 27.94 -27.95
CA CYS A 972 3.85 27.09 -29.12
C CYS A 972 4.97 26.05 -29.41
N LYS A 973 6.22 26.31 -29.00
CA LYS A 973 7.33 25.35 -29.13
C LYS A 973 7.26 24.23 -28.09
N HIS A 974 6.77 24.51 -26.87
CA HIS A 974 6.61 23.50 -25.82
C HIS A 974 5.28 22.74 -25.99
N SER A 975 4.17 23.47 -26.17
CA SER A 975 2.81 22.94 -26.17
C SER A 975 1.87 23.88 -26.93
N ALA A 976 1.76 23.67 -28.24
CA ALA A 976 0.86 24.44 -29.11
C ALA A 976 -0.62 24.16 -28.81
N THR A 977 -1.36 25.20 -28.41
CA THR A 977 -2.82 25.14 -28.19
C THR A 977 -3.52 26.26 -28.95
N CYS A 978 -4.86 26.21 -29.00
CA CYS A 978 -5.65 27.29 -29.59
C CYS A 978 -5.39 28.64 -28.90
N LEU A 979 -5.22 28.64 -27.56
CA LEU A 979 -4.96 29.86 -26.80
C LEU A 979 -3.56 30.44 -27.05
N THR A 980 -2.52 29.60 -27.21
CA THR A 980 -1.18 30.11 -27.54
C THR A 980 -1.14 30.75 -28.92
N TRP A 981 -1.74 30.09 -29.93
CA TRP A 981 -1.80 30.62 -31.29
C TRP A 981 -2.70 31.85 -31.42
N LEU A 982 -3.83 31.89 -30.70
CA LEU A 982 -4.64 33.10 -30.55
C LEU A 982 -3.83 34.25 -29.97
N GLY A 983 -3.02 34.00 -28.93
CA GLY A 983 -2.11 34.99 -28.35
C GLY A 983 -1.08 35.55 -29.35
N VAL A 984 -0.47 34.68 -30.17
CA VAL A 984 0.41 35.11 -31.29
C VAL A 984 -0.37 35.96 -32.30
N GLY A 985 -1.56 35.51 -32.71
CA GLY A 985 -2.41 36.21 -33.69
C GLY A 985 -2.83 37.61 -33.23
N ILE A 986 -3.26 37.75 -31.97
CA ILE A 986 -3.59 39.03 -31.35
C ILE A 986 -2.36 39.96 -31.33
N ALA A 987 -1.19 39.45 -30.91
CA ALA A 987 0.03 40.24 -30.87
C ALA A 987 0.44 40.74 -32.27
N CYS A 988 0.42 39.87 -33.28
CA CYS A 988 0.74 40.22 -34.67
C CYS A 988 -0.26 41.24 -35.25
N TYR A 989 -1.57 41.05 -35.03
CA TYR A 989 -2.61 41.99 -35.46
C TYR A 989 -2.41 43.38 -34.83
N ARG A 990 -2.09 43.46 -33.53
CA ARG A 990 -1.79 44.72 -32.84
C ARG A 990 -0.48 45.36 -33.31
N LEU A 991 0.50 44.57 -33.75
CA LEU A 991 1.73 45.03 -34.43
C LEU A 991 1.52 45.43 -35.90
N LYS A 992 0.33 45.16 -36.47
CA LYS A 992 -0.03 45.33 -37.90
C LYS A 992 0.69 44.37 -38.86
N GLU A 993 1.20 43.26 -38.34
CA GLU A 993 1.74 42.13 -39.08
C GLU A 993 0.58 41.23 -39.52
N ILE A 994 -0.18 41.67 -40.52
CA ILE A 994 -1.49 41.08 -40.87
C ILE A 994 -1.37 39.66 -41.42
N VAL A 995 -0.31 39.36 -42.19
CA VAL A 995 -0.09 38.02 -42.77
C VAL A 995 0.23 37.01 -41.68
N GLU A 996 1.17 37.36 -40.80
CA GLU A 996 1.55 36.53 -39.65
C GLU A 996 0.41 36.37 -38.64
N ALA A 997 -0.47 37.38 -38.50
CA ALA A 997 -1.68 37.27 -37.70
C ALA A 997 -2.70 36.31 -38.32
N GLU A 998 -2.89 36.36 -39.65
CA GLU A 998 -3.77 35.45 -40.37
C GLU A 998 -3.30 34.00 -40.27
N ASP A 999 -2.00 33.75 -40.52
CA ASP A 999 -1.38 32.43 -40.37
C ASP A 999 -1.60 31.87 -38.95
N ALA A 1000 -1.26 32.64 -37.92
CA ALA A 1000 -1.42 32.22 -36.52
C ALA A 1000 -2.87 31.95 -36.11
N LEU A 1001 -3.83 32.76 -36.58
CA LEU A 1001 -5.25 32.54 -36.31
C LEU A 1001 -5.83 31.37 -37.12
N SER A 1002 -5.28 31.08 -38.29
CA SER A 1002 -5.66 29.89 -39.08
C SER A 1002 -5.26 28.60 -38.36
N GLU A 1003 -4.06 28.54 -37.77
CA GLU A 1003 -3.61 27.43 -36.92
C GLU A 1003 -4.46 27.33 -35.64
N ALA A 1004 -4.78 28.46 -34.99
CA ALA A 1004 -5.68 28.48 -33.83
C ALA A 1004 -7.07 27.90 -34.16
N ASN A 1005 -7.60 28.20 -35.35
CA ASN A 1005 -8.89 27.70 -35.84
C ASN A 1005 -8.83 26.20 -36.23
N ALA A 1006 -7.71 25.76 -36.81
CA ALA A 1006 -7.48 24.35 -37.14
C ALA A 1006 -7.42 23.46 -35.89
N LEU A 1007 -6.88 23.99 -34.78
CA LEU A 1007 -6.87 23.35 -33.47
C LEU A 1007 -8.23 23.40 -32.77
N ASN A 1008 -8.91 24.54 -32.74
CA ASN A 1008 -10.22 24.67 -32.12
C ASN A 1008 -11.13 25.66 -32.86
N ASN A 1009 -11.98 25.11 -33.74
CA ASN A 1009 -12.94 25.88 -34.52
C ASN A 1009 -14.17 26.38 -33.74
N THR A 1010 -14.30 26.04 -32.45
CA THR A 1010 -15.39 26.55 -31.59
C THR A 1010 -15.02 27.81 -30.81
N ASN A 1011 -13.76 28.27 -30.86
CA ASN A 1011 -13.34 29.48 -30.15
C ASN A 1011 -13.83 30.75 -30.88
N ALA A 1012 -14.81 31.43 -30.29
CA ALA A 1012 -15.41 32.64 -30.84
C ALA A 1012 -14.45 33.83 -30.98
N GLU A 1013 -13.38 33.92 -30.16
CA GLU A 1013 -12.40 35.01 -30.25
C GLU A 1013 -11.53 34.88 -31.50
N VAL A 1014 -11.15 33.65 -31.89
CA VAL A 1014 -10.40 33.37 -33.12
C VAL A 1014 -11.18 33.86 -34.34
N TRP A 1015 -12.48 33.51 -34.42
CA TRP A 1015 -13.37 33.99 -35.47
C TRP A 1015 -13.54 35.52 -35.45
N GLY A 1016 -13.60 36.14 -34.27
CA GLY A 1016 -13.68 37.60 -34.13
C GLY A 1016 -12.46 38.33 -34.70
N TYR A 1017 -11.24 37.84 -34.40
CA TYR A 1017 -10.02 38.41 -34.98
C TYR A 1017 -9.85 38.09 -36.48
N LEU A 1018 -10.28 36.90 -36.95
CA LEU A 1018 -10.36 36.60 -38.39
C LEU A 1018 -11.35 37.53 -39.12
N THR A 1019 -12.48 37.90 -38.50
CA THR A 1019 -13.39 38.92 -39.04
C THR A 1019 -12.68 40.27 -39.20
N LEU A 1020 -11.93 40.73 -38.20
CA LEU A 1020 -11.17 41.99 -38.28
C LEU A 1020 -10.12 41.97 -39.40
N ILE A 1021 -9.41 40.85 -39.58
CA ILE A 1021 -8.44 40.68 -40.66
C ILE A 1021 -9.12 40.70 -42.03
N CYS A 1022 -10.22 39.96 -42.22
CA CYS A 1022 -10.96 39.95 -43.49
C CYS A 1022 -11.52 41.33 -43.84
N LEU A 1023 -12.06 42.05 -42.86
CA LEU A 1023 -12.50 43.45 -43.01
C LEU A 1023 -11.35 44.36 -43.44
N GLN A 1024 -10.21 44.29 -42.75
CA GLN A 1024 -9.05 45.11 -43.08
C GLN A 1024 -8.38 44.73 -44.41
N GLY A 1025 -8.52 43.48 -44.85
CA GLY A 1025 -8.07 42.97 -46.15
C GLY A 1025 -9.05 43.16 -47.31
N GLY A 1026 -10.25 43.72 -47.08
CA GLY A 1026 -11.25 43.94 -48.13
C GLY A 1026 -11.97 42.68 -48.63
N ARG A 1027 -11.96 41.58 -47.86
CA ARG A 1027 -12.53 40.28 -48.25
C ARG A 1027 -13.97 40.16 -47.75
N GLU A 1028 -14.90 40.80 -48.45
CA GLU A 1028 -16.30 41.00 -48.03
C GLU A 1028 -17.01 39.70 -47.61
N LEU A 1029 -17.07 38.71 -48.52
CA LEU A 1029 -17.76 37.43 -48.28
C LEU A 1029 -17.18 36.63 -47.11
N GLU A 1030 -15.86 36.67 -46.93
CA GLU A 1030 -15.18 35.98 -45.83
C GLU A 1030 -15.42 36.70 -44.50
N ALA A 1031 -15.44 38.04 -44.50
CA ALA A 1031 -15.75 38.83 -43.31
C ALA A 1031 -17.16 38.52 -42.79
N GLU A 1032 -18.16 38.46 -43.66
CA GLU A 1032 -19.54 38.08 -43.31
C GLU A 1032 -19.63 36.66 -42.75
N GLN A 1033 -18.94 35.69 -43.37
CA GLN A 1033 -18.91 34.31 -42.89
C GLN A 1033 -18.26 34.20 -41.51
N CYS A 1034 -17.07 34.77 -41.34
CA CYS A 1034 -16.36 34.81 -40.05
C CYS A 1034 -17.22 35.50 -38.98
N TYR A 1035 -17.87 36.63 -39.31
CA TYR A 1035 -18.75 37.32 -38.36
C TYR A 1035 -19.97 36.48 -37.96
N LYS A 1036 -20.58 35.78 -38.91
CA LYS A 1036 -21.68 34.84 -38.65
C LYS A 1036 -21.26 33.70 -37.72
N TYR A 1037 -20.04 33.18 -37.84
CA TYR A 1037 -19.50 32.20 -36.89
C TYR A 1037 -19.19 32.82 -35.52
N THR A 1038 -18.62 34.02 -35.47
CA THR A 1038 -18.38 34.78 -34.23
C THR A 1038 -19.65 34.99 -33.42
N VAL A 1039 -20.76 35.37 -34.07
CA VAL A 1039 -22.08 35.53 -33.44
C VAL A 1039 -22.67 34.17 -33.05
N LYS A 1040 -22.61 33.16 -33.93
CA LYS A 1040 -23.14 31.80 -33.68
C LYS A 1040 -22.47 31.12 -32.48
N LEU A 1041 -21.17 31.32 -32.28
CA LEU A 1041 -20.39 30.76 -31.18
C LEU A 1041 -20.46 31.61 -29.90
N GLY A 1042 -21.12 32.77 -29.94
CA GLY A 1042 -21.40 33.59 -28.75
C GLY A 1042 -20.17 34.28 -28.17
N LEU A 1043 -19.47 35.08 -28.99
CA LEU A 1043 -18.36 35.92 -28.53
C LEU A 1043 -18.75 36.74 -27.28
N LYS A 1044 -18.04 36.53 -26.17
CA LYS A 1044 -18.27 37.23 -24.88
C LYS A 1044 -17.49 38.55 -24.73
N ASN A 1045 -16.52 38.78 -25.61
CA ASN A 1045 -15.59 39.91 -25.49
C ASN A 1045 -16.23 41.17 -26.09
N ASP A 1046 -16.89 41.96 -25.25
CA ASP A 1046 -17.60 43.19 -25.66
C ASP A 1046 -16.68 44.21 -26.34
N ALA A 1047 -15.41 44.30 -25.93
CA ALA A 1047 -14.45 45.20 -26.56
C ALA A 1047 -14.13 44.77 -27.99
N LEU A 1048 -13.93 43.47 -28.24
CA LEU A 1048 -13.73 42.92 -29.57
C LEU A 1048 -14.99 43.07 -30.46
N LEU A 1049 -16.19 42.86 -29.89
CA LEU A 1049 -17.45 43.11 -30.60
C LEU A 1049 -17.62 44.58 -31.01
N GLN A 1050 -17.23 45.52 -30.15
CA GLN A 1050 -17.24 46.95 -30.48
C GLN A 1050 -16.19 47.30 -31.54
N GLU A 1051 -15.00 46.70 -31.49
CA GLU A 1051 -13.96 46.87 -32.52
C GLU A 1051 -14.44 46.36 -33.90
N ILE A 1052 -15.10 45.19 -33.94
CA ILE A 1052 -15.69 44.63 -35.17
C ILE A 1052 -16.79 45.55 -35.72
N ARG A 1053 -17.75 45.99 -34.89
CA ARG A 1053 -18.85 46.87 -35.32
C ARG A 1053 -18.35 48.23 -35.80
N THR A 1054 -17.33 48.80 -35.15
CA THR A 1054 -16.74 50.07 -35.61
C THR A 1054 -15.94 49.91 -36.89
N ALA A 1055 -15.29 48.76 -37.11
CA ALA A 1055 -14.65 48.42 -38.38
C ALA A 1055 -15.69 48.24 -39.51
N GLN A 1056 -16.77 47.49 -39.28
CA GLN A 1056 -17.89 47.30 -40.21
C GLN A 1056 -18.50 48.65 -40.61
N HIS A 1057 -18.88 49.51 -39.65
CA HIS A 1057 -19.44 50.84 -39.92
C HIS A 1057 -18.46 51.76 -40.67
N ARG A 1058 -17.14 51.64 -40.44
CA ARG A 1058 -16.14 52.45 -41.15
C ARG A 1058 -15.95 52.00 -42.60
N LEU A 1059 -16.10 50.72 -42.89
CA LEU A 1059 -15.81 50.11 -44.19
C LEU A 1059 -17.06 49.92 -45.08
N GLY A 1060 -18.25 49.84 -44.47
CA GLY A 1060 -19.53 49.76 -45.18
C GLY A 1060 -19.96 48.35 -45.61
N PHE A 1061 -19.25 47.30 -45.19
CA PHE A 1061 -19.56 45.89 -45.50
C PHE A 1061 -19.21 44.97 -44.30
N GLY A 1062 -19.63 43.70 -44.39
CA GLY A 1062 -19.28 42.66 -43.42
C GLY A 1062 -20.26 42.48 -42.25
N ASP A 1063 -21.34 43.28 -42.19
CA ASP A 1063 -22.51 43.01 -41.33
C ASP A 1063 -23.64 42.48 -42.23
N PRO A 1064 -24.11 41.22 -42.05
CA PRO A 1064 -25.09 40.58 -42.93
C PRO A 1064 -26.55 40.94 -42.59
N SER A 1065 -26.81 42.15 -42.06
CA SER A 1065 -28.13 42.61 -41.59
C SER A 1065 -28.85 43.60 -42.50
#